data_AF-A0A854QG44-F1
#
_entry.id   AF-A0A854QG44-F1
#
_cell.length_a   1.000
_cell.length_b   1.000
_cell.length_c   1.000
_cell.angle_alpha   90.00
_cell.angle_beta   90.00
_cell.angle_gamma   90.00
#
_symmetry.space_group_name_H-M   'P 1'
#
loop_
_entity.id
_entity.type
_entity.pdbx_description
1 polymer ?
#
loop_
_entity_poly.entity_id
_entity_poly.type
_entity_poly.pdbx_seq_one_letter_code
_entity_poly.pdbx_strand_id
1 'polypeptide(L)'
;MGDSALSQLIDMGIPVGRARAALKRSKDDAMSAAERVFAGEFDDIPSDDEGEDGTVGSSSVQVKASPVVIDNNEDDAMDEDEMGHEDEEDDYDDMTDGNFDYDEDMSDGEQMASDPYAGIFFSKNRVEEIIEPIETEETTIISISGGSTNEVKILGRGEWMSGCPEGGEQSFLFQLYNTLEEGRMTCSSGCGHSFTRKKQDFFCLFPTFPQYTTYLNSIIRPICPQCHQITCLACGERVDRPSALHSQHSKDKAPIISASGISSEATQEALLHCPNLQGVILGVGLHMIEKTFSQGRDYTSCADKGGKTPPSKKRKTNDNPSFVKGKGAVKGTGYAGNVQEDRTGQIAAEKAQKKADQKVATILQQVQQFLPNPHRAGGPATSDYLVHPTALAHLRRRSAFMNDLLRNDSLFDMSQRGDIYRALFDWLEIVSNNESLASMLGMPQMRPAKSVPSPTISNSLIVTYEGAPSPRELLENIVLQAKAALKGLEGIQPAQIEGLMLTEEELRTNIKEMEKKEAERVEKESLDENSVLKAFCLRIIKSAEIIDKRLVETKGKAFVQRMKEQLPRIDESGVHIEENAVESGTDEEIIKIYEEWATRARFQYVDLRTGSDITGAPSYKHAYSTLIAGIELNNAPKRSLAIAKELAILTTSLPVAWHSSVFLRVDEARVDVLKAMIIGPEGTPYENGCLLFDIFLPLEYNQRCPLVKYMTTNGGKWRYNPNLYADGKVCLSLLGTWQGPGWIAGQSTLLQVLISIQSLILCEEPYLNEPGWANMSGSSQSKAYNANIRRMVLADAMANNIKNPPHPFESEIKTHFRLKAKAIRQQIEQWREMDDNKEVEADYWGGAHTSAASALSNRSFEAAAKEVLRLLDELEGKVQPAPKTEEEAKSPKEEKKKKSSSVIWDKMIGANKKKLKKDV
;
A
#
# COMPACT_ATOMS: atom_id res chain seq x y z
N MET A 1 -1.12 48.68 -17.19
CA MET A 1 0.35 48.45 -17.02
C MET A 1 0.59 47.21 -16.18
N GLY A 2 -0.06 47.08 -15.01
CA GLY A 2 0.05 45.88 -14.18
C GLY A 2 -0.27 44.54 -14.88
N ASP A 3 -1.08 44.51 -15.95
CA ASP A 3 -1.46 43.26 -16.63
C ASP A 3 -0.27 42.45 -17.18
N SER A 4 0.80 43.12 -17.65
CA SER A 4 2.01 42.43 -18.13
C SER A 4 2.81 41.82 -16.97
N ALA A 5 2.85 42.49 -15.81
CA ALA A 5 3.54 41.98 -14.63
C ALA A 5 2.72 40.88 -13.95
N LEU A 6 1.38 41.00 -13.97
CA LEU A 6 0.47 39.98 -13.47
C LEU A 6 0.50 38.71 -14.34
N SER A 7 0.50 38.85 -15.67
CA SER A 7 0.75 37.71 -16.57
C SER A 7 2.09 37.06 -16.23
N GLN A 8 3.17 37.84 -16.15
CA GLN A 8 4.49 37.30 -15.80
C GLN A 8 4.47 36.51 -14.48
N LEU A 9 3.83 37.01 -13.41
CA LEU A 9 3.71 36.25 -12.14
C LEU A 9 2.91 34.95 -12.29
N ILE A 10 1.81 34.97 -13.05
CA ILE A 10 1.00 33.78 -13.35
C ILE A 10 1.81 32.77 -14.18
N ASP A 11 2.59 33.26 -15.15
CA ASP A 11 3.55 32.48 -15.95
C ASP A 11 4.70 31.90 -15.08
N MET A 12 4.85 32.37 -13.84
CA MET A 12 5.76 31.78 -12.82
C MET A 12 5.06 30.77 -11.90
N GLY A 13 3.80 30.44 -12.15
CA GLY A 13 3.01 29.50 -11.34
C GLY A 13 2.48 30.10 -10.03
N ILE A 14 2.34 31.42 -9.93
CA ILE A 14 1.84 32.09 -8.72
C ILE A 14 0.30 32.26 -8.80
N PRO A 15 -0.47 31.83 -7.78
CA PRO A 15 -1.92 32.08 -7.71
C PRO A 15 -2.30 33.56 -7.80
N VAL A 16 -3.40 33.85 -8.47
CA VAL A 16 -3.78 35.22 -8.90
C VAL A 16 -3.89 36.20 -7.72
N GLY A 17 -4.50 35.81 -6.59
CA GLY A 17 -4.59 36.64 -5.38
C GLY A 17 -3.23 37.01 -4.80
N ARG A 18 -2.33 36.01 -4.67
CA ARG A 18 -0.95 36.20 -4.22
C ARG A 18 -0.15 37.09 -5.17
N ALA A 19 -0.28 36.88 -6.48
CA ALA A 19 0.35 37.72 -7.50
C ALA A 19 -0.11 39.19 -7.41
N ARG A 20 -1.42 39.43 -7.27
CA ARG A 20 -2.00 40.77 -7.10
C ARG A 20 -1.56 41.44 -5.80
N ALA A 21 -1.48 40.69 -4.70
CA ALA A 21 -0.98 41.20 -3.42
C ALA A 21 0.51 41.58 -3.50
N ALA A 22 1.32 40.76 -4.17
CA ALA A 22 2.74 40.99 -4.34
C ALA A 22 3.08 42.21 -5.21
N LEU A 23 2.46 42.35 -6.39
CA LEU A 23 2.66 43.52 -7.25
C LEU A 23 2.31 44.83 -6.53
N LYS A 24 1.25 44.83 -5.73
CA LYS A 24 0.83 45.97 -4.90
C LYS A 24 1.87 46.35 -3.83
N ARG A 25 2.65 45.37 -3.32
CA ARG A 25 3.74 45.58 -2.34
C ARG A 25 5.10 45.89 -3.00
N SER A 26 5.31 45.44 -4.24
CA SER A 26 6.54 45.63 -5.03
C SER A 26 6.43 46.68 -6.14
N LYS A 27 5.35 47.48 -6.14
CA LYS A 27 5.11 48.62 -7.05
C LYS A 27 5.10 48.25 -8.54
N ASP A 28 4.36 47.19 -8.88
CA ASP A 28 4.22 46.62 -10.23
C ASP A 28 5.52 46.07 -10.87
N ASP A 29 6.64 45.97 -10.13
CA ASP A 29 7.79 45.17 -10.57
C ASP A 29 7.50 43.67 -10.38
N ALA A 30 7.52 42.91 -11.47
CA ALA A 30 7.29 41.47 -11.46
C ALA A 30 8.42 40.70 -10.75
N MET A 31 9.69 41.14 -10.86
CA MET A 31 10.80 40.38 -10.29
C MET A 31 10.81 40.47 -8.76
N SER A 32 10.78 41.69 -8.21
CA SER A 32 10.70 41.89 -6.75
C SER A 32 9.31 41.55 -6.18
N ALA A 33 8.28 41.34 -7.00
CA ALA A 33 7.05 40.69 -6.54
C ALA A 33 7.22 39.17 -6.40
N ALA A 34 7.78 38.50 -7.41
CA ALA A 34 8.01 37.06 -7.39
C ALA A 34 8.94 36.61 -6.25
N GLU A 35 10.05 37.32 -6.05
CA GLU A 35 11.01 37.03 -4.97
C GLU A 35 10.34 36.98 -3.59
N ARG A 36 9.39 37.88 -3.33
CA ARG A 36 8.66 37.94 -2.05
C ARG A 36 7.59 36.86 -1.93
N VAL A 37 6.89 36.51 -3.01
CA VAL A 37 5.94 35.39 -3.01
C VAL A 37 6.67 34.08 -2.69
N PHE A 38 7.77 33.80 -3.38
CA PHE A 38 8.53 32.56 -3.15
C PHE A 38 9.42 32.59 -1.89
N ALA A 39 9.49 33.72 -1.18
CA ALA A 39 10.00 33.82 0.18
C ALA A 39 8.92 33.59 1.25
N GLY A 40 7.67 33.30 0.85
CA GLY A 40 6.54 33.02 1.74
C GLY A 40 5.86 34.26 2.34
N GLU A 41 6.15 35.49 1.87
CA GLU A 41 5.54 36.73 2.40
C GLU A 41 4.00 36.84 2.20
N PHE A 42 3.39 35.87 1.52
CA PHE A 42 1.98 35.86 1.11
C PHE A 42 1.33 34.45 1.19
N ASP A 43 1.92 33.52 1.95
CA ASP A 43 1.36 32.17 2.12
C ASP A 43 0.07 32.14 2.98
N ASP A 44 -0.21 33.22 3.69
CA ASP A 44 -1.44 33.50 4.44
C ASP A 44 -2.65 33.82 3.54
N ILE A 45 -2.44 34.04 2.25
CA ILE A 45 -3.50 34.35 1.28
C ILE A 45 -3.95 33.05 0.57
N PRO A 46 -5.24 32.67 0.65
CA PRO A 46 -5.80 31.55 -0.11
C PRO A 46 -5.73 31.74 -1.63
N SER A 47 -5.91 30.65 -2.38
CA SER A 47 -6.15 30.70 -3.83
C SER A 47 -7.55 31.23 -4.16
N ASP A 48 -7.68 32.02 -5.23
CA ASP A 48 -8.91 32.74 -5.63
C ASP A 48 -10.07 31.82 -6.11
N ASP A 49 -10.67 30.99 -5.24
CA ASP A 49 -12.03 30.44 -5.46
C ASP A 49 -12.80 29.95 -4.20
N GLU A 50 -12.43 30.39 -2.97
CA GLU A 50 -13.39 30.31 -1.85
C GLU A 50 -14.49 31.37 -2.03
N GLY A 51 -15.61 30.94 -2.62
CA GLY A 51 -16.74 31.79 -2.98
C GLY A 51 -17.47 32.41 -1.77
N GLU A 52 -18.14 33.55 -2.04
CA GLU A 52 -18.94 34.26 -1.03
C GLU A 52 -20.12 33.41 -0.53
N ASP A 53 -20.03 32.84 0.67
CA ASP A 53 -21.20 32.39 1.43
C ASP A 53 -21.18 32.94 2.87
N GLY A 54 -22.24 33.65 3.24
CA GLY A 54 -22.19 34.68 4.29
C GLY A 54 -22.82 34.26 5.62
N THR A 55 -22.02 34.16 6.68
CA THR A 55 -22.50 34.15 8.07
C THR A 55 -21.72 35.13 8.97
N VAL A 56 -22.32 35.54 10.09
CA VAL A 56 -21.96 36.78 10.81
C VAL A 56 -21.48 36.54 12.25
N GLY A 57 -20.31 37.13 12.58
CA GLY A 57 -19.89 37.48 13.95
C GLY A 57 -18.95 36.48 14.62
N SER A 58 -17.91 36.87 15.36
CA SER A 58 -17.78 38.05 16.23
C SER A 58 -16.34 38.23 16.75
N SER A 59 -16.08 39.40 17.37
CA SER A 59 -15.05 39.61 18.41
C SER A 59 -13.57 39.53 18.02
N SER A 60 -12.98 40.70 17.79
CA SER A 60 -11.53 40.91 17.81
C SER A 60 -10.94 40.77 19.22
N VAL A 61 -9.73 40.19 19.31
CA VAL A 61 -8.85 40.35 20.49
C VAL A 61 -7.46 40.76 19.98
N GLN A 62 -7.07 42.01 20.26
CA GLN A 62 -5.69 42.45 20.09
C GLN A 62 -4.90 42.18 21.37
N VAL A 63 -3.74 41.52 21.25
CA VAL A 63 -2.66 41.60 22.25
C VAL A 63 -1.42 42.12 21.56
N LYS A 64 -0.72 43.07 22.19
CA LYS A 64 0.40 43.80 21.61
C LYS A 64 1.73 43.15 21.97
N ALA A 65 2.66 43.11 21.02
CA ALA A 65 4.08 43.01 21.34
C ALA A 65 4.60 44.34 21.90
N SER A 66 5.61 44.28 22.77
CA SER A 66 6.35 45.43 23.31
C SER A 66 7.86 45.14 23.25
N PRO A 67 8.72 46.08 22.83
CA PRO A 67 10.16 45.86 22.68
C PRO A 67 10.98 46.32 23.90
N VAL A 68 12.16 45.70 24.08
CA VAL A 68 13.27 46.15 24.95
C VAL A 68 14.55 45.89 24.14
N VAL A 69 15.07 46.91 23.45
CA VAL A 69 16.21 47.77 23.85
C VAL A 69 17.57 47.04 23.75
N ILE A 70 18.45 47.65 22.95
CA ILE A 70 19.88 47.31 22.80
C ILE A 70 20.66 48.06 23.88
N ASP A 71 21.69 47.43 24.44
CA ASP A 71 22.84 48.16 25.00
C ASP A 71 24.14 47.42 24.65
N ASN A 72 25.24 48.16 24.51
CA ASN A 72 26.57 47.64 24.18
C ASN A 72 27.54 48.00 25.31
N ASN A 73 28.50 47.14 25.61
CA ASN A 73 29.87 47.52 26.01
C ASN A 73 30.81 46.31 25.88
N GLU A 74 32.11 46.58 25.88
CA GLU A 74 33.19 45.67 25.48
C GLU A 74 34.07 45.23 26.69
N ASP A 75 35.13 44.47 26.37
CA ASP A 75 36.42 44.33 27.07
C ASP A 75 36.71 43.17 28.08
N ASP A 76 37.91 42.62 27.85
CA ASP A 76 38.92 41.99 28.72
C ASP A 76 38.74 40.62 29.44
N ALA A 77 39.23 39.59 28.73
CA ALA A 77 40.51 38.88 29.01
C ALA A 77 40.69 37.90 30.20
N MET A 78 41.15 36.69 29.80
CA MET A 78 42.07 35.69 30.41
C MET A 78 42.41 35.68 31.92
N ASP A 79 42.47 34.47 32.47
CA ASP A 79 43.69 33.91 33.12
C ASP A 79 43.64 32.36 33.13
N GLU A 80 44.76 31.70 33.45
CA GLU A 80 44.99 30.23 33.41
C GLU A 80 44.98 29.55 34.82
N ASP A 81 45.60 28.36 34.95
CA ASP A 81 45.80 27.53 36.16
C ASP A 81 44.54 26.79 36.73
N GLU A 82 44.63 25.67 37.44
CA GLU A 82 45.75 25.02 38.18
C GLU A 82 45.69 23.45 38.11
N MET A 83 46.71 22.74 38.62
CA MET A 83 46.93 21.26 38.47
C MET A 83 46.69 20.40 39.74
N GLY A 84 46.52 19.08 39.54
CA GLY A 84 46.79 17.99 40.52
C GLY A 84 46.38 16.62 39.94
N HIS A 85 47.23 15.59 39.77
CA HIS A 85 47.96 14.73 40.76
C HIS A 85 47.01 13.91 41.66
N GLU A 86 47.16 12.60 41.90
CA GLU A 86 48.19 11.56 41.62
C GLU A 86 47.45 10.22 41.28
N ASP A 87 47.93 9.25 40.47
CA ASP A 87 49.05 8.26 40.62
C ASP A 87 48.84 7.25 41.80
N GLU A 88 49.20 5.95 41.82
CA GLU A 88 49.77 4.96 40.86
C GLU A 88 48.66 3.89 40.52
N GLU A 89 48.78 2.60 40.10
CA GLU A 89 49.80 1.54 39.87
C GLU A 89 49.22 0.50 38.85
N ASP A 90 50.02 -0.27 38.09
CA ASP A 90 49.60 -1.16 36.96
C ASP A 90 49.36 -2.66 37.31
N ASP A 91 48.67 -3.45 36.44
CA ASP A 91 49.28 -4.52 35.57
C ASP A 91 48.24 -5.18 34.60
N TYR A 92 48.73 -5.93 33.60
CA TYR A 92 48.02 -6.52 32.43
C TYR A 92 47.35 -7.90 32.73
N ASP A 93 46.34 -8.44 32.01
CA ASP A 93 46.30 -8.66 30.55
C ASP A 93 44.92 -9.15 29.97
N ASP A 94 44.78 -9.00 28.64
CA ASP A 94 43.94 -9.73 27.65
C ASP A 94 42.37 -9.86 27.70
N MET A 95 41.70 -9.02 26.89
CA MET A 95 40.57 -9.30 25.97
C MET A 95 39.20 -9.87 26.45
N THR A 96 38.14 -9.03 26.43
CA THR A 96 36.84 -9.34 25.77
C THR A 96 35.94 -8.11 25.54
N ASP A 97 35.09 -8.17 24.50
CA ASP A 97 33.89 -7.35 24.18
C ASP A 97 33.90 -5.82 24.45
N GLY A 98 34.34 -5.05 23.44
CA GLY A 98 34.18 -3.60 23.37
C GLY A 98 32.79 -3.14 22.92
N ASN A 99 31.83 -3.05 23.84
CA ASN A 99 30.57 -2.32 23.62
C ASN A 99 30.82 -0.81 23.69
N PHE A 100 30.96 -0.16 22.53
CA PHE A 100 31.12 1.30 22.46
C PHE A 100 29.77 2.00 22.65
N ASP A 101 29.48 2.42 23.88
CA ASP A 101 28.53 3.51 24.10
C ASP A 101 29.09 4.80 23.47
N TYR A 102 28.22 5.56 22.83
CA TYR A 102 28.48 6.92 22.35
C TYR A 102 27.50 7.84 23.07
N ASP A 103 27.99 8.94 23.64
CA ASP A 103 27.27 9.73 24.64
C ASP A 103 25.86 10.18 24.19
N GLU A 104 24.85 9.79 24.96
CA GLU A 104 23.43 10.06 24.72
C GLU A 104 23.03 11.47 25.21
N ASP A 105 23.74 12.52 24.75
CA ASP A 105 23.42 13.93 25.11
C ASP A 105 23.75 14.97 24.01
N MET A 106 23.74 14.56 22.74
CA MET A 106 23.71 15.49 21.59
C MET A 106 22.29 16.01 21.39
N SER A 107 22.06 17.31 21.62
CA SER A 107 20.72 17.91 21.59
C SER A 107 20.06 17.83 20.21
N ASP A 108 18.78 17.43 20.16
CA ASP A 108 17.95 17.27 18.94
C ASP A 108 17.95 18.49 17.97
N GLY A 109 18.30 19.69 18.45
CA GLY A 109 18.17 20.94 17.70
C GLY A 109 19.02 21.03 16.42
N GLU A 110 20.26 20.52 16.43
CA GLU A 110 21.18 20.74 15.29
C GLU A 110 20.94 19.76 14.13
N GLN A 111 20.53 18.51 14.39
CA GLN A 111 20.18 17.56 13.32
C GLN A 111 18.92 17.96 12.55
N MET A 112 18.04 18.80 13.11
CA MET A 112 16.88 19.32 12.37
C MET A 112 17.25 20.33 11.27
N ALA A 113 18.44 20.94 11.31
CA ALA A 113 18.84 21.98 10.36
C ALA A 113 19.27 21.46 8.97
N SER A 114 19.54 20.15 8.84
CA SER A 114 20.01 19.53 7.58
C SER A 114 18.88 19.19 6.59
N ASP A 115 17.62 19.13 7.06
CA ASP A 115 16.47 18.73 6.25
C ASP A 115 15.64 19.94 5.75
N PRO A 116 15.58 20.22 4.44
CA PRO A 116 14.77 21.31 3.88
C PRO A 116 13.27 21.20 4.16
N TYR A 117 12.81 20.04 4.63
CA TYR A 117 11.41 19.71 4.91
C TYR A 117 11.09 19.61 6.41
N ALA A 118 12.04 19.96 7.28
CA ALA A 118 11.83 19.96 8.74
C ALA A 118 10.72 20.94 9.14
N GLY A 119 9.62 20.41 9.68
CA GLY A 119 8.47 21.19 10.14
C GLY A 119 7.29 21.29 9.16
N ILE A 120 7.41 20.81 7.91
CA ILE A 120 6.27 20.82 6.97
C ILE A 120 5.31 19.67 7.31
N PHE A 121 4.21 19.99 7.98
CA PHE A 121 3.27 19.01 8.53
C PHE A 121 2.16 18.64 7.52
N PHE A 122 2.45 17.71 6.62
CA PHE A 122 1.52 17.30 5.56
C PHE A 122 0.30 16.53 6.09
N SER A 123 -0.88 17.15 6.02
CA SER A 123 -2.16 16.43 6.17
C SER A 123 -2.49 15.62 4.92
N LYS A 124 -2.90 14.36 5.09
CA LYS A 124 -3.43 13.51 4.00
C LYS A 124 -4.71 14.09 3.35
N ASN A 125 -5.36 15.04 4.02
CA ASN A 125 -6.59 15.69 3.57
C ASN A 125 -6.35 17.06 2.91
N ARG A 126 -5.08 17.47 2.68
CA ARG A 126 -4.76 18.72 1.98
C ARG A 126 -5.18 18.62 0.51
N VAL A 127 -5.86 19.65 0.02
CA VAL A 127 -6.26 19.82 -1.38
C VAL A 127 -5.91 21.24 -1.80
N GLU A 128 -5.30 21.42 -2.97
CA GLU A 128 -4.90 22.73 -3.49
C GLU A 128 -5.17 22.83 -4.99
N GLU A 129 -5.58 24.01 -5.48
CA GLU A 129 -5.84 24.24 -6.90
C GLU A 129 -4.80 25.20 -7.49
N ILE A 130 -4.13 24.75 -8.54
CA ILE A 130 -2.94 25.41 -9.10
C ILE A 130 -3.16 25.69 -10.58
N ILE A 131 -2.83 26.90 -11.01
CA ILE A 131 -2.98 27.33 -12.41
C ILE A 131 -1.67 27.06 -13.15
N GLU A 132 -1.65 26.02 -13.99
CA GLU A 132 -0.52 25.69 -14.85
C GLU A 132 -0.74 26.26 -16.27
N PRO A 133 0.21 27.01 -16.85
CA PRO A 133 0.08 27.57 -18.19
C PRO A 133 0.24 26.50 -19.29
N ILE A 134 -0.62 26.55 -20.31
CA ILE A 134 -0.54 25.70 -21.50
C ILE A 134 0.41 26.35 -22.50
N GLU A 135 1.70 26.04 -22.38
CA GLU A 135 2.72 26.52 -23.32
C GLU A 135 2.57 25.89 -24.71
N THR A 136 2.81 26.68 -25.76
CA THR A 136 2.91 26.19 -27.14
C THR A 136 4.19 25.39 -27.34
N GLU A 137 4.11 24.19 -27.94
CA GLU A 137 5.28 23.33 -28.11
C GLU A 137 6.33 23.96 -29.04
N GLU A 138 7.46 24.40 -28.48
CA GLU A 138 8.63 24.81 -29.25
C GLU A 138 9.43 23.58 -29.72
N THR A 139 9.73 23.49 -31.02
CA THR A 139 10.69 22.50 -31.55
C THR A 139 11.95 23.17 -32.11
N THR A 140 13.06 22.45 -32.06
CA THR A 140 14.34 22.84 -32.69
C THR A 140 14.98 21.63 -33.35
N ILE A 141 15.85 21.86 -34.35
CA ILE A 141 16.52 20.80 -35.10
C ILE A 141 17.98 20.72 -34.65
N ILE A 142 18.33 19.64 -33.94
CA ILE A 142 19.67 19.41 -33.40
C ILE A 142 20.39 18.32 -34.21
N SER A 143 21.63 18.59 -34.58
CA SER A 143 22.52 17.65 -35.26
C SER A 143 23.41 16.95 -34.24
N ILE A 144 23.25 15.64 -34.04
CA ILE A 144 24.12 14.85 -33.16
C ILE A 144 25.39 14.45 -33.93
N SER A 145 26.54 14.37 -33.24
CA SER A 145 27.82 13.87 -33.74
C SER A 145 27.70 12.42 -34.26
N GLY A 146 27.37 12.29 -35.55
CA GLY A 146 26.95 11.04 -36.18
C GLY A 146 26.09 11.23 -37.44
N GLY A 147 25.55 12.44 -37.65
CA GLY A 147 24.91 12.84 -38.92
C GLY A 147 23.39 12.73 -38.95
N SER A 148 22.75 12.37 -37.83
CA SER A 148 21.30 12.46 -37.68
C SER A 148 20.88 13.85 -37.19
N THR A 149 20.05 14.52 -37.97
CA THR A 149 19.28 15.70 -37.54
C THR A 149 17.99 15.22 -36.90
N ASN A 150 17.79 15.50 -35.61
CA ASN A 150 16.54 15.23 -34.92
C ASN A 150 15.80 16.55 -34.68
N GLU A 151 14.50 16.59 -35.01
CA GLU A 151 13.59 17.57 -34.44
C GLU A 151 13.28 17.15 -32.99
N VAL A 152 13.48 18.05 -32.04
CA VAL A 152 13.27 17.81 -30.61
C VAL A 152 12.45 18.95 -30.00
N LYS A 153 11.53 18.60 -29.10
CA LYS A 153 10.80 19.59 -28.29
C LYS A 153 11.74 20.21 -27.26
N ILE A 154 11.61 21.50 -27.00
CA ILE A 154 12.20 22.16 -25.83
C ILE A 154 11.21 22.03 -24.68
N LEU A 155 11.67 21.56 -23.52
CA LEU A 155 10.90 21.59 -22.28
C LEU A 155 10.68 23.04 -21.88
N GLY A 156 9.45 23.52 -21.97
CA GLY A 156 9.09 24.90 -21.67
C GLY A 156 9.21 25.23 -20.19
N ARG A 157 9.09 26.52 -19.85
CA ARG A 157 9.29 27.00 -18.48
C ARG A 157 8.13 26.58 -17.57
N GLY A 158 6.90 26.68 -18.07
CA GLY A 158 5.70 26.13 -17.44
C GLY A 158 5.76 24.60 -17.29
N GLU A 159 6.12 23.88 -18.36
CA GLU A 159 6.32 22.42 -18.28
C GLU A 159 7.43 22.03 -17.28
N TRP A 160 8.48 22.84 -17.11
CA TRP A 160 9.55 22.66 -16.12
C TRP A 160 9.08 22.93 -14.68
N MET A 161 8.28 23.98 -14.46
CA MET A 161 7.78 24.41 -13.15
C MET A 161 6.48 23.72 -12.70
N SER A 162 6.00 22.69 -13.40
CA SER A 162 4.75 21.96 -13.07
C SER A 162 4.81 21.16 -11.75
N GLY A 163 3.66 20.87 -11.16
CA GLY A 163 3.49 20.18 -9.87
C GLY A 163 3.06 21.10 -8.71
N CYS A 164 2.71 20.54 -7.56
CA CYS A 164 2.41 21.32 -6.35
C CYS A 164 3.68 21.92 -5.72
N PRO A 165 3.82 23.24 -5.54
CA PRO A 165 4.98 23.85 -4.91
C PRO A 165 4.90 23.76 -3.37
N GLU A 166 6.05 23.77 -2.70
CA GLU A 166 6.13 23.94 -1.24
C GLU A 166 7.32 24.85 -0.92
N GLY A 167 7.12 25.83 -0.03
CA GLY A 167 8.16 26.78 0.38
C GLY A 167 8.95 27.37 -0.80
N GLY A 168 10.28 27.37 -0.67
CA GLY A 168 11.19 27.95 -1.66
C GLY A 168 11.37 27.16 -2.97
N GLU A 169 10.69 26.02 -3.18
CA GLU A 169 10.97 25.14 -4.33
C GLU A 169 10.84 25.84 -5.69
N GLN A 170 9.86 26.72 -5.87
CA GLN A 170 9.68 27.46 -7.14
C GLN A 170 10.84 28.44 -7.41
N SER A 171 11.39 29.09 -6.37
CA SER A 171 12.60 29.92 -6.51
C SER A 171 13.76 29.11 -7.08
N PHE A 172 14.00 27.91 -6.55
CA PHE A 172 15.12 27.08 -7.01
C PHE A 172 14.92 26.52 -8.42
N LEU A 173 13.68 26.22 -8.83
CA LEU A 173 13.38 25.84 -10.22
C LEU A 173 13.57 27.02 -11.18
N PHE A 174 13.07 28.21 -10.82
CA PHE A 174 13.11 29.42 -11.64
C PHE A 174 14.55 29.96 -11.79
N GLN A 175 15.30 30.05 -10.69
CA GLN A 175 16.68 30.52 -10.69
C GLN A 175 17.57 29.64 -11.58
N LEU A 176 17.47 28.31 -11.47
CA LEU A 176 18.25 27.40 -12.32
C LEU A 176 17.85 27.48 -13.79
N TYR A 177 16.55 27.57 -14.09
CA TYR A 177 16.07 27.69 -15.46
C TYR A 177 16.57 28.97 -16.13
N ASN A 178 16.35 30.15 -15.52
CA ASN A 178 16.84 31.44 -16.04
C ASN A 178 18.36 31.45 -16.25
N THR A 179 19.11 30.91 -15.28
CA THR A 179 20.58 30.86 -15.31
C THR A 179 21.12 30.09 -16.52
N LEU A 180 20.32 29.17 -17.08
CA LEU A 180 20.70 28.30 -18.20
C LEU A 180 19.97 28.62 -19.52
N GLU A 181 18.81 29.28 -19.46
CA GLU A 181 18.05 29.73 -20.63
C GLU A 181 18.77 30.84 -21.41
N GLU A 182 19.12 31.95 -20.76
CA GLU A 182 19.77 33.10 -21.40
C GLU A 182 20.85 33.73 -20.50
N GLY A 183 22.12 33.61 -20.91
CA GLY A 183 23.22 34.21 -20.17
C GLY A 183 24.56 34.23 -20.91
N ARG A 184 25.30 35.34 -20.77
CA ARG A 184 26.73 35.40 -21.07
C ARG A 184 27.52 34.99 -19.84
N MET A 185 27.99 33.75 -19.81
CA MET A 185 28.89 33.29 -18.75
C MET A 185 30.34 33.62 -19.10
N THR A 186 31.11 34.16 -18.16
CA THR A 186 32.54 34.40 -18.34
C THR A 186 33.34 33.10 -18.30
N CYS A 187 34.51 33.08 -18.94
CA CYS A 187 35.44 31.97 -18.80
C CYS A 187 36.00 31.90 -17.36
N SER A 188 36.05 30.68 -16.82
CA SER A 188 36.62 30.28 -15.52
C SER A 188 38.08 30.71 -15.24
N SER A 189 38.77 31.26 -16.25
CA SER A 189 40.12 31.83 -16.15
C SER A 189 40.18 33.35 -16.20
N GLY A 190 39.04 34.05 -16.23
CA GLY A 190 38.97 35.52 -16.23
C GLY A 190 39.53 36.19 -17.49
N CYS A 191 39.82 35.43 -18.56
CA CYS A 191 40.57 35.92 -19.72
C CYS A 191 39.83 36.92 -20.63
N GLY A 192 38.58 37.28 -20.29
CA GLY A 192 37.72 38.18 -21.08
C GLY A 192 36.81 37.48 -22.11
N HIS A 193 36.95 36.16 -22.33
CA HIS A 193 35.99 35.41 -23.13
C HIS A 193 34.67 35.21 -22.39
N SER A 194 33.55 35.29 -23.11
CA SER A 194 32.24 34.87 -22.63
C SER A 194 31.64 33.83 -23.56
N PHE A 195 31.15 32.73 -22.99
CA PHE A 195 30.29 31.78 -23.70
C PHE A 195 28.83 32.24 -23.59
N THR A 196 28.01 31.89 -24.58
CA THR A 196 26.57 32.19 -24.59
C THR A 196 25.80 30.89 -24.36
N ARG A 197 25.01 30.84 -23.28
CA ARG A 197 24.05 29.75 -23.02
C ARG A 197 22.75 29.96 -23.81
N LYS A 198 22.05 28.87 -24.12
CA LYS A 198 20.70 28.86 -24.69
C LYS A 198 19.86 27.77 -24.01
N LYS A 199 18.54 27.98 -23.91
CA LYS A 199 17.59 26.92 -23.49
C LYS A 199 17.72 25.59 -24.27
N GLN A 200 18.08 25.66 -25.55
CA GLN A 200 18.30 24.49 -26.43
C GLN A 200 19.51 23.63 -26.03
N ASP A 201 20.46 24.18 -25.28
CA ASP A 201 21.64 23.44 -24.80
C ASP A 201 21.26 22.49 -23.64
N PHE A 202 20.29 22.87 -22.81
CA PHE A 202 19.99 22.21 -21.53
C PHE A 202 18.65 21.46 -21.49
N PHE A 203 17.60 22.00 -22.13
CA PHE A 203 16.20 21.60 -21.90
C PHE A 203 15.56 20.81 -23.06
N CYS A 204 16.34 20.26 -23.99
CA CYS A 204 15.80 19.51 -25.14
C CYS A 204 15.38 18.06 -24.81
N LEU A 205 14.13 17.73 -25.14
CA LEU A 205 13.51 16.42 -24.97
C LEU A 205 13.82 15.51 -26.17
N PHE A 206 14.92 14.75 -26.08
CA PHE A 206 15.28 13.76 -27.10
C PHE A 206 14.38 12.50 -27.03
N PRO A 207 14.23 11.74 -28.15
CA PRO A 207 13.45 10.50 -28.17
C PRO A 207 13.90 9.42 -27.18
N THR A 208 15.16 9.47 -26.72
CA THR A 208 15.70 8.60 -25.66
C THR A 208 16.65 9.38 -24.75
N PHE A 209 16.65 9.08 -23.46
CA PHE A 209 17.49 9.77 -22.47
C PHE A 209 19.02 9.62 -22.73
N PRO A 210 19.56 8.50 -23.26
CA PRO A 210 20.98 8.40 -23.62
C PRO A 210 21.39 9.32 -24.77
N GLN A 211 20.48 9.69 -25.68
CA GLN A 211 20.75 10.69 -26.71
C GLN A 211 20.86 12.09 -26.10
N TYR A 212 20.00 12.41 -25.13
CA TYR A 212 20.06 13.66 -24.37
C TYR A 212 21.39 13.78 -23.59
N THR A 213 21.76 12.77 -22.80
CA THR A 213 23.02 12.82 -22.03
C THR A 213 24.27 12.81 -22.92
N THR A 214 24.24 12.12 -24.07
CA THR A 214 25.33 12.16 -25.06
C THR A 214 25.46 13.55 -25.70
N TYR A 215 24.34 14.18 -26.09
CA TYR A 215 24.31 15.54 -26.61
C TYR A 215 24.84 16.54 -25.57
N LEU A 216 24.32 16.49 -24.35
CA LEU A 216 24.75 17.34 -23.24
C LEU A 216 26.25 17.20 -22.97
N ASN A 217 26.79 15.97 -22.90
CA ASN A 217 28.22 15.73 -22.71
C ASN A 217 29.09 16.33 -23.85
N SER A 218 28.58 16.33 -25.09
CA SER A 218 29.31 16.90 -26.25
C SER A 218 29.44 18.42 -26.24
N ILE A 219 28.59 19.13 -25.48
CA ILE A 219 28.58 20.61 -25.42
C ILE A 219 29.00 21.17 -24.05
N ILE A 220 28.86 20.41 -22.95
CA ILE A 220 28.99 20.93 -21.57
C ILE A 220 30.41 21.37 -21.18
N ARG A 221 31.45 20.92 -21.91
CA ARG A 221 32.88 21.17 -21.62
C ARG A 221 33.61 21.88 -22.78
N PRO A 222 33.21 23.11 -23.19
CA PRO A 222 33.93 23.87 -24.21
C PRO A 222 35.34 24.25 -23.76
N ILE A 223 36.27 24.19 -24.72
CA ILE A 223 37.62 24.72 -24.60
C ILE A 223 37.57 26.23 -24.91
N CYS A 224 38.07 27.07 -24.01
CA CYS A 224 38.11 28.52 -24.25
C CYS A 224 39.08 28.87 -25.40
N PRO A 225 38.67 29.58 -26.46
CA PRO A 225 39.53 29.90 -27.60
C PRO A 225 40.64 30.93 -27.29
N GLN A 226 40.65 31.54 -26.10
CA GLN A 226 41.68 32.48 -25.67
C GLN A 226 42.72 31.85 -24.74
N CYS A 227 42.29 31.10 -23.72
CA CYS A 227 43.18 30.54 -22.70
C CYS A 227 43.30 29.00 -22.73
N HIS A 228 42.57 28.32 -23.62
CA HIS A 228 42.51 26.85 -23.76
C HIS A 228 42.01 26.07 -22.52
N GLN A 229 41.57 26.77 -21.46
CA GLN A 229 40.94 26.17 -20.28
C GLN A 229 39.58 25.54 -20.64
N ILE A 230 39.30 24.36 -20.10
CA ILE A 230 37.98 23.71 -20.16
C ILE A 230 37.08 24.34 -19.09
N THR A 231 35.93 24.87 -19.49
CA THR A 231 34.94 25.47 -18.58
C THR A 231 33.63 24.70 -18.61
N CYS A 232 33.04 24.37 -17.46
CA CYS A 232 31.72 23.74 -17.40
C CYS A 232 30.62 24.75 -17.77
N LEU A 233 29.81 24.50 -18.79
CA LEU A 233 28.74 25.45 -19.16
C LEU A 233 27.67 25.62 -18.07
N ALA A 234 27.46 24.66 -17.16
CA ALA A 234 26.42 24.75 -16.12
C ALA A 234 26.84 25.59 -14.90
N CYS A 235 28.00 25.31 -14.28
CA CYS A 235 28.47 26.07 -13.10
C CYS A 235 29.46 27.21 -13.44
N GLY A 236 30.13 27.18 -14.59
CA GLY A 236 31.16 28.15 -14.97
C GLY A 236 32.56 27.87 -14.42
N GLU A 237 32.77 26.72 -13.78
CA GLU A 237 34.03 26.33 -13.14
C GLU A 237 35.02 25.64 -14.11
N ARG A 238 36.26 25.40 -13.64
CA ARG A 238 37.34 24.71 -14.37
C ARG A 238 37.18 23.20 -14.27
N VAL A 239 37.49 22.47 -15.34
CA VAL A 239 37.23 21.00 -15.44
C VAL A 239 38.47 20.19 -15.90
N ASP A 240 39.64 20.82 -15.86
CA ASP A 240 40.86 20.40 -16.55
C ASP A 240 41.67 19.30 -15.83
N ARG A 241 41.11 18.71 -14.76
CA ARG A 241 41.66 17.55 -14.05
C ARG A 241 40.50 16.66 -13.56
N PRO A 242 40.67 15.33 -13.52
CA PRO A 242 39.76 14.46 -12.75
C PRO A 242 39.78 14.83 -11.26
N SER A 243 38.69 14.56 -10.56
CA SER A 243 38.50 14.97 -9.16
C SER A 243 39.61 14.45 -8.24
N ALA A 244 40.11 15.33 -7.36
CA ALA A 244 41.28 15.07 -6.53
C ALA A 244 41.16 13.83 -5.61
N LEU A 245 39.93 13.40 -5.30
CA LEU A 245 39.65 12.19 -4.51
C LEU A 245 40.26 10.90 -5.10
N HIS A 246 40.40 10.79 -6.43
CA HIS A 246 40.94 9.56 -7.05
C HIS A 246 42.47 9.45 -7.09
N SER A 247 43.20 10.47 -6.61
CA SER A 247 44.67 10.51 -6.64
C SER A 247 45.35 9.37 -5.85
N GLN A 248 44.66 8.76 -4.86
CA GLN A 248 45.31 7.84 -3.92
C GLN A 248 45.45 6.38 -4.39
N HIS A 249 44.75 5.94 -5.45
CA HIS A 249 44.68 4.50 -5.80
C HIS A 249 45.12 4.09 -7.23
N SER A 250 45.69 4.99 -8.04
CA SER A 250 46.19 4.65 -9.38
C SER A 250 47.57 5.24 -9.71
N LYS A 251 48.60 4.80 -8.97
CA LYS A 251 49.98 4.84 -9.48
C LYS A 251 50.12 3.82 -10.61
N ASP A 252 49.91 4.29 -11.85
CA ASP A 252 50.55 3.86 -13.11
C ASP A 252 49.58 3.92 -14.32
N LYS A 253 49.54 5.08 -14.98
CA LYS A 253 49.46 5.20 -16.45
C LYS A 253 49.80 6.62 -16.93
N ALA A 254 50.45 6.68 -18.09
CA ALA A 254 50.83 7.91 -18.79
C ALA A 254 49.64 8.50 -19.58
N PRO A 255 49.67 9.79 -19.99
CA PRO A 255 48.50 10.45 -20.59
C PRO A 255 48.15 9.88 -21.97
N ILE A 256 46.86 9.60 -22.17
CA ILE A 256 46.31 9.11 -23.45
C ILE A 256 45.79 10.30 -24.26
N ILE A 257 46.20 10.39 -25.53
CA ILE A 257 45.69 11.39 -26.48
C ILE A 257 44.92 10.68 -27.61
N SER A 258 43.67 11.12 -27.81
CA SER A 258 42.82 10.96 -29.00
C SER A 258 42.21 9.59 -29.34
N ALA A 259 41.12 9.68 -30.12
CA ALA A 259 40.45 8.67 -30.95
C ALA A 259 39.49 7.65 -30.28
N SER A 260 38.20 7.80 -30.62
CA SER A 260 37.19 6.74 -30.83
C SER A 260 37.07 5.62 -29.79
N GLY A 261 36.34 5.89 -28.69
CA GLY A 261 35.94 4.84 -27.73
C GLY A 261 35.66 5.38 -26.33
N ILE A 262 34.71 6.30 -26.18
CA ILE A 262 34.32 6.81 -24.84
C ILE A 262 33.51 5.72 -24.12
N SER A 263 33.96 5.29 -22.94
CA SER A 263 33.18 4.38 -22.09
C SER A 263 31.98 5.10 -21.47
N SER A 264 30.95 4.34 -21.08
CA SER A 264 29.78 4.90 -20.37
C SER A 264 30.18 5.60 -19.06
N GLU A 265 31.15 5.03 -18.35
CA GLU A 265 31.68 5.55 -17.09
C GLU A 265 32.29 6.94 -17.25
N ALA A 266 33.16 7.13 -18.26
CA ALA A 266 33.76 8.44 -18.57
C ALA A 266 32.71 9.49 -19.03
N THR A 267 31.55 9.05 -19.52
CA THR A 267 30.42 9.94 -19.84
C THR A 267 29.61 10.31 -18.60
N GLN A 268 29.47 9.40 -17.63
CA GLN A 268 28.81 9.66 -16.34
C GLN A 268 29.66 10.59 -15.45
N GLU A 269 30.96 10.32 -15.30
CA GLU A 269 31.91 11.19 -14.59
C GLU A 269 31.89 12.62 -15.18
N ALA A 270 31.74 12.73 -16.51
CA ALA A 270 31.69 14.02 -17.17
C ALA A 270 30.48 14.89 -16.75
N LEU A 271 29.35 14.25 -16.47
CA LEU A 271 28.04 14.85 -16.20
C LEU A 271 27.69 14.99 -14.71
N LEU A 272 28.35 14.24 -13.82
CA LEU A 272 28.18 14.34 -12.35
C LEU A 272 29.14 15.36 -11.70
N HIS A 273 29.71 16.25 -12.51
CA HIS A 273 30.72 17.22 -12.08
C HIS A 273 30.18 18.31 -11.13
N CYS A 274 28.95 18.78 -11.30
CA CYS A 274 28.39 19.86 -10.48
C CYS A 274 26.87 19.76 -10.24
N PRO A 275 26.35 20.35 -9.15
CA PRO A 275 24.94 20.20 -8.74
C PRO A 275 23.93 20.72 -9.77
N ASN A 276 24.21 21.87 -10.39
CA ASN A 276 23.36 22.48 -11.42
C ASN A 276 23.07 21.51 -12.57
N LEU A 277 24.10 20.76 -12.99
CA LEU A 277 24.00 19.81 -14.11
C LEU A 277 23.17 18.59 -13.73
N GLN A 278 23.36 18.06 -12.53
CA GLN A 278 22.53 16.98 -11.98
C GLN A 278 21.06 17.40 -11.85
N GLY A 279 20.79 18.62 -11.40
CA GLY A 279 19.44 19.18 -11.28
C GLY A 279 18.69 19.23 -12.63
N VAL A 280 19.35 19.68 -13.69
CA VAL A 280 18.76 19.66 -15.05
C VAL A 280 18.56 18.24 -15.57
N ILE A 281 19.56 17.36 -15.43
CA ILE A 281 19.48 15.98 -15.91
C ILE A 281 18.33 15.23 -15.23
N LEU A 282 18.13 15.43 -13.92
CA LEU A 282 17.01 14.85 -13.18
C LEU A 282 15.67 15.49 -13.56
N GLY A 283 15.58 16.82 -13.70
CA GLY A 283 14.34 17.48 -14.13
C GLY A 283 13.84 17.01 -15.50
N VAL A 284 14.73 16.97 -16.49
CA VAL A 284 14.45 16.44 -17.84
C VAL A 284 14.14 14.93 -17.78
N GLY A 285 14.95 14.15 -17.05
CA GLY A 285 14.76 12.70 -16.92
C GLY A 285 13.43 12.32 -16.27
N LEU A 286 13.03 13.01 -15.22
CA LEU A 286 11.75 12.79 -14.53
C LEU A 286 10.56 13.19 -15.40
N HIS A 287 10.61 14.32 -16.12
CA HIS A 287 9.58 14.67 -17.10
C HIS A 287 9.46 13.60 -18.21
N MET A 288 10.58 13.03 -18.68
CA MET A 288 10.55 11.92 -19.65
C MET A 288 9.92 10.65 -19.09
N ILE A 289 10.14 10.32 -17.81
CA ILE A 289 9.49 9.19 -17.12
C ILE A 289 7.99 9.45 -17.00
N GLU A 290 7.60 10.59 -16.44
CA GLU A 290 6.23 11.06 -16.23
C GLU A 290 5.40 11.01 -17.52
N LYS A 291 5.93 11.60 -18.60
CA LYS A 291 5.30 11.61 -19.94
C LYS A 291 5.17 10.21 -20.54
N THR A 292 6.17 9.34 -20.36
CA THR A 292 6.14 7.96 -20.86
C THR A 292 5.14 7.09 -20.07
N PHE A 293 5.05 7.29 -18.75
CA PHE A 293 4.16 6.56 -17.86
C PHE A 293 2.68 6.91 -18.11
N SER A 294 2.35 8.20 -18.19
CA SER A 294 1.00 8.67 -18.49
C SER A 294 0.51 8.19 -19.88
N GLN A 295 1.36 8.28 -20.91
CA GLN A 295 1.04 7.72 -22.23
C GLN A 295 0.78 6.20 -22.18
N GLY A 296 1.45 5.46 -21.30
CA GLY A 296 1.21 4.03 -21.08
C GLY A 296 -0.21 3.74 -20.58
N ARG A 297 -0.74 4.59 -19.69
CA ARG A 297 -2.10 4.47 -19.12
C ARG A 297 -3.20 4.78 -20.14
N ASP A 298 -2.99 5.75 -21.02
CA ASP A 298 -3.97 6.09 -22.06
C ASP A 298 -4.20 4.93 -23.05
N TYR A 299 -3.15 4.18 -23.40
CA TYR A 299 -3.31 2.96 -24.22
C TYR A 299 -4.17 1.89 -23.53
N THR A 300 -4.13 1.78 -22.20
CA THR A 300 -5.03 0.88 -21.45
C THR A 300 -6.46 1.42 -21.36
N SER A 301 -6.67 2.72 -21.09
CA SER A 301 -8.02 3.29 -20.96
C SER A 301 -8.80 3.35 -22.29
N CYS A 302 -8.09 3.41 -23.42
CA CYS A 302 -8.69 3.34 -24.75
C CYS A 302 -9.10 1.92 -25.18
N ALA A 303 -8.61 0.86 -24.51
CA ALA A 303 -8.98 -0.53 -24.85
C ALA A 303 -10.46 -0.81 -24.54
N ASP A 304 -10.95 -0.41 -23.36
CA ASP A 304 -12.36 -0.60 -22.95
C ASP A 304 -13.37 0.19 -23.80
N LYS A 305 -12.92 1.27 -24.44
CA LYS A 305 -13.74 2.07 -25.38
C LYS A 305 -13.66 1.54 -26.82
N GLY A 306 -12.93 0.43 -27.04
CA GLY A 306 -12.64 -0.17 -28.35
C GLY A 306 -13.74 -1.05 -28.97
N GLY A 307 -14.99 -1.00 -28.47
CA GLY A 307 -16.12 -1.85 -28.86
C GLY A 307 -16.62 -1.68 -30.30
N LYS A 308 -15.82 -2.08 -31.29
CA LYS A 308 -16.20 -2.07 -32.72
C LYS A 308 -17.32 -3.07 -32.99
N THR A 309 -18.40 -2.60 -33.63
CA THR A 309 -19.54 -3.42 -34.01
C THR A 309 -19.15 -4.56 -34.96
N PRO A 310 -19.71 -5.78 -34.79
CA PRO A 310 -19.43 -6.90 -35.70
C PRO A 310 -19.84 -6.60 -37.15
N PRO A 311 -19.10 -7.09 -38.15
CA PRO A 311 -19.41 -6.85 -39.56
C PRO A 311 -20.76 -7.46 -39.94
N SER A 312 -21.67 -6.63 -40.45
CA SER A 312 -23.05 -7.00 -40.75
C SER A 312 -23.13 -7.94 -41.96
N LYS A 313 -23.29 -9.25 -41.69
CA LYS A 313 -23.60 -10.25 -42.72
C LYS A 313 -24.97 -9.96 -43.34
N LYS A 314 -24.97 -9.31 -44.51
CA LYS A 314 -26.16 -9.10 -45.36
C LYS A 314 -26.93 -10.41 -45.54
N ARG A 315 -28.16 -10.48 -45.04
CA ARG A 315 -29.14 -11.52 -45.39
C ARG A 315 -30.29 -10.85 -46.13
N LYS A 316 -30.76 -11.48 -47.22
CA LYS A 316 -31.76 -10.88 -48.13
C LYS A 316 -33.09 -10.64 -47.41
N THR A 317 -33.75 -9.53 -47.78
CA THR A 317 -35.14 -9.23 -47.47
C THR A 317 -36.09 -10.19 -48.20
N ASN A 318 -37.25 -10.46 -47.60
CA ASN A 318 -38.51 -10.74 -48.30
C ASN A 318 -39.67 -10.51 -47.31
N ASP A 319 -40.72 -9.82 -47.74
CA ASP A 319 -41.74 -9.27 -46.84
C ASP A 319 -42.96 -10.19 -46.63
N ASN A 320 -43.47 -10.25 -45.40
CA ASN A 320 -44.89 -9.96 -45.09
C ASN A 320 -45.15 -9.82 -43.56
N PRO A 321 -46.11 -9.00 -43.10
CA PRO A 321 -46.31 -8.71 -41.67
C PRO A 321 -47.56 -9.35 -41.05
N SER A 322 -47.54 -9.63 -39.73
CA SER A 322 -48.74 -9.82 -38.88
C SER A 322 -48.41 -9.70 -37.37
N PHE A 323 -49.24 -8.96 -36.61
CA PHE A 323 -49.71 -9.18 -35.21
C PHE A 323 -48.80 -9.98 -34.22
N VAL A 324 -48.51 -9.56 -32.96
CA VAL A 324 -49.36 -8.97 -31.89
C VAL A 324 -48.51 -8.10 -30.92
N LYS A 325 -49.16 -7.26 -30.09
CA LYS A 325 -48.58 -6.46 -28.99
C LYS A 325 -47.99 -7.29 -27.83
N GLY A 326 -46.93 -6.78 -27.20
CA GLY A 326 -46.47 -7.20 -25.86
C GLY A 326 -45.61 -6.11 -25.21
N LYS A 327 -45.88 -5.75 -23.94
CA LYS A 327 -45.11 -4.72 -23.21
C LYS A 327 -43.82 -5.32 -22.63
N GLY A 328 -42.76 -4.52 -22.56
CA GLY A 328 -41.53 -4.89 -21.86
C GLY A 328 -41.70 -4.90 -20.34
N ALA A 329 -40.91 -5.74 -19.67
CA ALA A 329 -40.69 -5.74 -18.23
C ALA A 329 -39.17 -5.66 -17.97
N VAL A 330 -38.78 -5.16 -16.79
CA VAL A 330 -37.37 -4.97 -16.41
C VAL A 330 -36.67 -6.33 -16.32
N LYS A 331 -35.47 -6.44 -16.92
CA LYS A 331 -34.62 -7.63 -16.76
C LYS A 331 -33.84 -7.56 -15.46
N GLY A 332 -33.92 -8.60 -14.64
CA GLY A 332 -32.87 -8.91 -13.66
C GLY A 332 -31.54 -9.24 -14.35
N THR A 333 -30.43 -9.03 -13.66
CA THR A 333 -29.04 -9.14 -14.14
C THR A 333 -28.54 -10.59 -14.26
N GLY A 334 -29.27 -11.42 -15.01
CA GLY A 334 -28.89 -12.80 -15.30
C GLY A 334 -27.66 -12.89 -16.22
N TYR A 335 -26.48 -13.14 -15.64
CA TYR A 335 -25.26 -13.51 -16.36
C TYR A 335 -25.41 -14.89 -17.03
N ALA A 336 -25.99 -14.90 -18.23
CA ALA A 336 -26.26 -16.10 -19.03
C ALA A 336 -24.98 -16.62 -19.73
N GLY A 337 -24.02 -17.12 -18.94
CA GLY A 337 -22.76 -17.68 -19.44
C GLY A 337 -22.93 -19.07 -20.05
N ASN A 338 -22.82 -19.17 -21.38
CA ASN A 338 -22.43 -20.41 -22.07
C ASN A 338 -21.67 -20.11 -23.38
N VAL A 339 -20.80 -19.10 -23.32
CA VAL A 339 -19.88 -18.69 -24.38
C VAL A 339 -18.49 -18.62 -23.75
N GLN A 340 -17.51 -19.25 -24.37
CA GLN A 340 -16.11 -19.13 -23.97
C GLN A 340 -15.66 -17.70 -24.27
N GLU A 341 -15.29 -16.94 -23.24
CA GLU A 341 -15.03 -15.50 -23.36
C GLU A 341 -13.87 -15.19 -24.32
N ASP A 342 -14.01 -14.13 -25.13
CA ASP A 342 -13.00 -13.73 -26.10
C ASP A 342 -11.86 -12.96 -25.41
N ARG A 343 -10.87 -13.72 -24.95
CA ARG A 343 -9.70 -13.19 -24.24
C ARG A 343 -8.64 -12.57 -25.16
N THR A 344 -8.88 -12.47 -26.47
CA THR A 344 -7.90 -11.84 -27.39
C THR A 344 -7.65 -10.38 -27.05
N GLY A 345 -8.66 -9.65 -26.55
CA GLY A 345 -8.52 -8.28 -26.05
C GLY A 345 -7.62 -8.17 -24.81
N GLN A 346 -7.83 -9.03 -23.81
CA GLN A 346 -7.03 -9.07 -22.57
C GLN A 346 -5.55 -9.32 -22.88
N ILE A 347 -5.24 -10.37 -23.64
CA ILE A 347 -3.85 -10.74 -24.00
C ILE A 347 -3.18 -9.63 -24.84
N ALA A 348 -3.95 -8.90 -25.66
CA ALA A 348 -3.43 -7.75 -26.39
C ALA A 348 -3.13 -6.55 -25.47
N ALA A 349 -3.98 -6.29 -24.47
CA ALA A 349 -3.77 -5.25 -23.47
C ALA A 349 -2.58 -5.56 -22.56
N GLU A 350 -2.48 -6.76 -21.99
CA GLU A 350 -1.34 -7.25 -21.19
C GLU A 350 -0.01 -7.07 -21.96
N LYS A 351 0.00 -7.42 -23.25
CA LYS A 351 1.19 -7.29 -24.11
C LYS A 351 1.51 -5.83 -24.45
N ALA A 352 0.52 -4.96 -24.54
CA ALA A 352 0.72 -3.52 -24.72
C ALA A 352 1.28 -2.88 -23.43
N GLN A 353 0.71 -3.21 -22.28
CA GLN A 353 1.14 -2.79 -20.94
C GLN A 353 2.59 -3.21 -20.70
N LYS A 354 2.94 -4.49 -20.87
CA LYS A 354 4.33 -4.97 -20.71
C LYS A 354 5.33 -4.26 -21.62
N LYS A 355 4.92 -3.82 -22.81
CA LYS A 355 5.75 -3.01 -23.73
C LYS A 355 5.86 -1.55 -23.28
N ALA A 356 4.86 -0.99 -22.60
CA ALA A 356 4.94 0.33 -21.97
C ALA A 356 5.84 0.28 -20.72
N ASP A 357 5.62 -0.69 -19.84
CA ASP A 357 6.44 -0.93 -18.65
C ASP A 357 7.92 -1.09 -18.98
N GLN A 358 8.26 -1.86 -20.03
CA GLN A 358 9.65 -2.04 -20.47
C GLN A 358 10.30 -0.71 -20.89
N LYS A 359 9.56 0.24 -21.48
CA LYS A 359 10.08 1.59 -21.77
C LYS A 359 10.33 2.37 -20.48
N VAL A 360 9.34 2.40 -19.59
CA VAL A 360 9.42 3.15 -18.32
C VAL A 360 10.57 2.61 -17.48
N ALA A 361 10.69 1.29 -17.32
CA ALA A 361 11.80 0.63 -16.64
C ALA A 361 13.16 0.97 -17.26
N THR A 362 13.27 1.00 -18.60
CA THR A 362 14.49 1.39 -19.31
C THR A 362 14.90 2.83 -18.98
N ILE A 363 13.97 3.78 -19.00
CA ILE A 363 14.28 5.19 -18.68
C ILE A 363 14.58 5.34 -17.18
N LEU A 364 13.82 4.68 -16.30
CA LEU A 364 14.05 4.69 -14.85
C LEU A 364 15.46 4.18 -14.51
N GLN A 365 15.89 3.07 -15.11
CA GLN A 365 17.26 2.52 -14.99
C GLN A 365 18.35 3.41 -15.58
N GLN A 366 18.01 4.39 -16.42
CA GLN A 366 18.96 5.36 -16.98
C GLN A 366 19.02 6.64 -16.13
N VAL A 367 17.88 7.14 -15.66
CA VAL A 367 17.80 8.33 -14.79
C VAL A 367 18.32 8.03 -13.38
N GLN A 368 18.13 6.82 -12.85
CA GLN A 368 18.64 6.42 -11.52
C GLN A 368 20.17 6.54 -11.39
N GLN A 369 20.89 6.50 -12.53
CA GLN A 369 22.33 6.64 -12.58
C GLN A 369 22.79 8.07 -12.22
N PHE A 370 21.89 9.05 -12.31
CA PHE A 370 22.15 10.47 -12.02
C PHE A 370 21.55 10.95 -10.69
N LEU A 371 20.82 10.09 -9.97
CA LEU A 371 20.42 10.35 -8.59
C LEU A 371 21.66 10.56 -7.69
N PRO A 372 21.57 11.43 -6.67
CA PRO A 372 22.54 11.50 -5.58
C PRO A 372 22.74 10.13 -4.92
N ASN A 373 23.95 9.59 -5.00
CA ASN A 373 24.28 8.29 -4.42
C ASN A 373 25.70 8.33 -3.80
N PRO A 374 25.84 8.47 -2.47
CA PRO A 374 27.15 8.49 -1.80
C PRO A 374 27.86 7.12 -1.83
N HIS A 375 27.19 6.06 -2.27
CA HIS A 375 27.70 4.68 -2.35
C HIS A 375 27.84 4.19 -3.80
N ARG A 376 27.99 5.13 -4.76
CA ARG A 376 28.21 4.87 -6.19
C ARG A 376 29.42 3.97 -6.42
N ALA A 377 29.27 2.98 -7.30
CA ALA A 377 30.40 2.15 -7.76
C ALA A 377 31.41 3.02 -8.52
N GLY A 378 32.68 2.97 -8.08
CA GLY A 378 33.72 3.91 -8.52
C GLY A 378 33.95 5.08 -7.55
N GLY A 379 33.06 5.30 -6.58
CA GLY A 379 33.14 6.39 -5.59
C GLY A 379 32.11 7.50 -5.84
N PRO A 380 31.79 8.32 -4.81
CA PRO A 380 30.84 9.41 -4.92
C PRO A 380 31.40 10.59 -5.73
N ALA A 381 30.57 11.16 -6.61
CA ALA A 381 30.88 12.35 -7.38
C ALA A 381 30.59 13.64 -6.60
N THR A 382 31.06 14.78 -7.10
CA THR A 382 30.86 16.10 -6.46
C THR A 382 29.37 16.42 -6.26
N SER A 383 28.50 16.04 -7.21
CA SER A 383 27.05 16.23 -7.08
C SER A 383 26.35 15.22 -6.16
N ASP A 384 27.00 14.13 -5.73
CA ASP A 384 26.39 13.15 -4.81
C ASP A 384 26.37 13.65 -3.36
N TYR A 385 27.29 14.55 -3.00
CA TYR A 385 27.36 15.21 -1.70
C TYR A 385 26.57 16.53 -1.64
N LEU A 386 26.64 17.34 -2.70
CA LEU A 386 25.99 18.66 -2.76
C LEU A 386 24.75 18.59 -3.66
N VAL A 387 23.66 18.05 -3.12
CA VAL A 387 22.41 17.89 -3.88
C VAL A 387 21.79 19.27 -4.15
N HIS A 388 21.58 19.61 -5.43
CA HIS A 388 20.95 20.90 -5.78
C HIS A 388 19.48 20.92 -5.33
N PRO A 389 18.95 21.99 -4.72
CA PRO A 389 17.55 22.05 -4.27
C PRO A 389 16.53 21.77 -5.39
N THR A 390 16.83 22.15 -6.63
CA THR A 390 16.04 21.77 -7.83
C THR A 390 15.89 20.26 -8.01
N ALA A 391 16.91 19.46 -7.69
CA ALA A 391 16.84 18.01 -7.79
C ALA A 391 15.85 17.44 -6.75
N LEU A 392 15.89 17.94 -5.51
CA LEU A 392 14.92 17.60 -4.46
C LEU A 392 13.50 17.99 -4.89
N ALA A 393 13.30 19.23 -5.33
CA ALA A 393 12.02 19.75 -5.79
C ALA A 393 11.41 18.93 -6.95
N HIS A 394 12.20 18.57 -7.97
CA HIS A 394 11.71 17.70 -9.04
C HIS A 394 11.43 16.27 -8.56
N LEU A 395 12.28 15.71 -7.70
CA LEU A 395 12.07 14.37 -7.16
C LEU A 395 10.81 14.31 -6.29
N ARG A 396 10.49 15.35 -5.52
CA ARG A 396 9.21 15.43 -4.79
C ARG A 396 8.02 15.63 -5.72
N ARG A 397 8.10 16.55 -6.70
CA ARG A 397 6.96 16.98 -7.53
C ARG A 397 6.62 16.04 -8.70
N ARG A 398 7.59 15.30 -9.25
CA ARG A 398 7.40 14.43 -10.43
C ARG A 398 7.40 12.93 -10.14
N SER A 399 7.66 12.49 -8.90
CA SER A 399 7.69 11.07 -8.55
C SER A 399 6.33 10.42 -8.29
N ALA A 400 5.22 11.10 -8.59
CA ALA A 400 3.86 10.56 -8.38
C ALA A 400 3.65 9.18 -9.05
N PHE A 401 4.35 8.88 -10.14
CA PHE A 401 4.35 7.57 -10.79
C PHE A 401 4.77 6.41 -9.85
N MET A 402 5.59 6.67 -8.83
CA MET A 402 5.96 5.66 -7.82
C MET A 402 4.76 5.30 -6.95
N ASN A 403 4.06 6.31 -6.44
CA ASN A 403 2.86 6.12 -5.61
C ASN A 403 1.74 5.44 -6.43
N ASP A 404 1.65 5.78 -7.71
CA ASP A 404 0.74 5.14 -8.67
C ASP A 404 1.07 3.68 -8.97
N LEU A 405 2.34 3.26 -8.89
CA LEU A 405 2.75 1.86 -9.02
C LEU A 405 2.54 1.08 -7.72
N LEU A 406 2.76 1.71 -6.55
CA LEU A 406 2.63 1.06 -5.24
C LEU A 406 1.17 0.98 -4.74
N ARG A 407 0.26 1.83 -5.25
CA ARG A 407 -1.16 1.86 -4.85
C ARG A 407 -2.04 0.84 -5.60
N ASN A 408 -1.80 0.66 -6.90
CA ASN A 408 -2.84 0.14 -7.81
C ASN A 408 -2.66 -1.35 -8.19
N ASP A 409 -1.47 -1.92 -8.02
CA ASP A 409 -1.16 -3.31 -8.40
C ASP A 409 -1.23 -4.25 -7.19
N SER A 410 -1.67 -5.50 -7.39
CA SER A 410 -1.44 -6.56 -6.41
C SER A 410 -0.01 -7.10 -6.51
N LEU A 411 0.51 -7.72 -5.44
CA LEU A 411 1.78 -8.45 -5.43
C LEU A 411 1.95 -9.40 -6.63
N PHE A 412 0.87 -10.00 -7.13
CA PHE A 412 0.94 -10.87 -8.29
C PHE A 412 1.11 -10.09 -9.61
N ASP A 413 0.39 -8.98 -9.80
CA ASP A 413 0.54 -8.11 -10.97
C ASP A 413 1.95 -7.52 -11.02
N MET A 414 2.46 -7.06 -9.86
CA MET A 414 3.83 -6.63 -9.68
C MET A 414 4.85 -7.71 -10.07
N SER A 415 4.57 -8.98 -9.77
CA SER A 415 5.47 -10.10 -10.15
C SER A 415 5.50 -10.33 -11.67
N GLN A 416 4.38 -10.15 -12.37
CA GLN A 416 4.31 -10.24 -13.85
C GLN A 416 4.96 -9.02 -14.54
N ARG A 417 4.86 -7.86 -13.89
CA ARG A 417 5.49 -6.58 -14.24
C ARG A 417 6.86 -6.40 -13.58
N GLY A 418 7.53 -7.50 -13.21
CA GLY A 418 8.72 -7.48 -12.35
C GLY A 418 9.89 -6.61 -12.85
N ASP A 419 9.97 -6.29 -14.14
CA ASP A 419 11.05 -5.44 -14.70
C ASP A 419 10.93 -3.98 -14.27
N ILE A 420 9.71 -3.41 -14.24
CA ILE A 420 9.48 -2.04 -13.74
C ILE A 420 9.55 -2.00 -12.21
N TYR A 421 9.09 -3.04 -11.51
CA TYR A 421 9.16 -3.09 -10.04
C TYR A 421 10.57 -3.32 -9.50
N ARG A 422 11.44 -4.08 -10.18
CA ARG A 422 12.87 -4.15 -9.83
C ARG A 422 13.51 -2.76 -9.91
N ALA A 423 13.35 -2.06 -11.04
CA ALA A 423 13.85 -0.70 -11.22
C ALA A 423 13.26 0.30 -10.19
N LEU A 424 11.99 0.15 -9.80
CA LEU A 424 11.38 0.94 -8.73
C LEU A 424 12.01 0.66 -7.36
N PHE A 425 12.28 -0.61 -7.01
CA PHE A 425 12.96 -0.93 -5.75
C PHE A 425 14.44 -0.50 -5.75
N ASP A 426 15.16 -0.64 -6.88
CA ASP A 426 16.51 -0.09 -7.05
C ASP A 426 16.51 1.43 -6.83
N TRP A 427 15.52 2.14 -7.39
CA TRP A 427 15.32 3.58 -7.22
C TRP A 427 15.01 3.96 -5.75
N LEU A 428 14.06 3.29 -5.10
CA LEU A 428 13.69 3.54 -3.70
C LEU A 428 14.86 3.27 -2.75
N GLU A 429 15.65 2.22 -3.00
CA GLU A 429 16.88 1.97 -2.24
C GLU A 429 17.90 3.10 -2.46
N ILE A 430 18.14 3.57 -3.69
CA ILE A 430 19.05 4.72 -3.94
C ILE A 430 18.55 5.99 -3.20
N VAL A 431 17.27 6.33 -3.32
CA VAL A 431 16.65 7.48 -2.64
C VAL A 431 16.79 7.37 -1.10
N SER A 432 16.71 6.17 -0.54
CA SER A 432 16.91 5.95 0.91
C SER A 432 18.36 6.13 1.38
N ASN A 433 19.36 5.97 0.49
CA ASN A 433 20.78 6.03 0.85
C ASN A 433 21.36 7.46 0.88
N ASN A 434 20.55 8.49 0.68
CA ASN A 434 20.95 9.90 0.77
C ASN A 434 20.06 10.64 1.79
N GLU A 435 20.69 11.40 2.69
CA GLU A 435 20.05 12.05 3.83
C GLU A 435 18.91 13.00 3.44
N SER A 436 19.17 13.92 2.50
CA SER A 436 18.19 14.90 2.01
C SER A 436 17.05 14.26 1.21
N LEU A 437 17.25 13.04 0.70
CA LEU A 437 16.25 12.30 -0.08
C LEU A 437 15.40 11.36 0.78
N ALA A 438 15.96 10.81 1.87
CA ALA A 438 15.28 9.85 2.75
C ALA A 438 13.98 10.43 3.34
N SER A 439 13.97 11.71 3.72
CA SER A 439 12.77 12.46 4.19
C SER A 439 11.54 12.19 3.31
N MET A 440 11.70 12.23 1.99
CA MET A 440 10.60 12.15 1.01
C MET A 440 9.93 10.78 0.93
N LEU A 441 10.57 9.72 1.45
CA LEU A 441 10.00 8.37 1.49
C LEU A 441 9.00 8.19 2.63
N GLY A 442 9.21 8.86 3.76
CA GLY A 442 8.32 8.84 4.91
C GLY A 442 7.17 9.86 4.83
N MET A 443 7.38 10.99 4.16
CA MET A 443 6.41 12.10 4.07
C MET A 443 5.31 11.86 3.01
N PRO A 444 4.05 12.27 3.29
CA PRO A 444 2.99 12.38 2.27
C PRO A 444 3.40 13.27 1.10
N GLN A 445 2.81 13.02 -0.09
CA GLN A 445 3.15 13.74 -1.31
C GLN A 445 1.89 14.26 -2.02
N MET A 446 1.94 15.47 -2.56
CA MET A 446 0.83 16.05 -3.32
C MET A 446 0.80 15.46 -4.75
N ARG A 447 -0.31 14.82 -5.14
CA ARG A 447 -0.51 14.22 -6.48
C ARG A 447 -1.51 15.05 -7.30
N PRO A 448 -1.37 15.16 -8.63
CA PRO A 448 -2.46 15.69 -9.46
C PRO A 448 -3.64 14.71 -9.43
N ALA A 449 -4.85 15.21 -9.18
CA ALA A 449 -6.06 14.41 -9.09
C ALA A 449 -7.07 14.73 -10.21
N LYS A 450 -7.15 15.99 -10.63
CA LYS A 450 -8.09 16.49 -11.64
C LYS A 450 -7.47 17.68 -12.38
N SER A 451 -7.77 17.83 -13.66
CA SER A 451 -7.41 19.02 -14.44
C SER A 451 -8.61 19.55 -15.21
N VAL A 452 -8.77 20.87 -15.23
CA VAL A 452 -9.89 21.59 -15.85
C VAL A 452 -9.35 22.84 -16.57
N PRO A 453 -9.77 23.16 -17.81
CA PRO A 453 -9.43 24.44 -18.43
C PRO A 453 -9.89 25.63 -17.58
N SER A 454 -9.02 26.61 -17.34
CA SER A 454 -9.38 27.78 -16.54
C SER A 454 -10.48 28.59 -17.23
N PRO A 455 -11.57 28.96 -16.53
CA PRO A 455 -12.59 29.87 -17.07
C PRO A 455 -12.11 31.33 -17.10
N THR A 456 -11.07 31.66 -16.33
CA THR A 456 -10.65 33.04 -16.04
C THR A 456 -9.42 33.47 -16.86
N ILE A 457 -8.55 32.52 -17.23
CA ILE A 457 -7.28 32.78 -17.94
C ILE A 457 -7.21 31.89 -19.18
N SER A 458 -7.11 32.52 -20.36
CA SER A 458 -6.93 31.80 -21.63
C SER A 458 -5.61 31.03 -21.65
N ASN A 459 -5.62 29.80 -22.16
CA ASN A 459 -4.47 28.89 -22.24
C ASN A 459 -3.86 28.53 -20.86
N SER A 460 -4.67 28.26 -19.85
CA SER A 460 -4.21 27.61 -18.61
C SER A 460 -5.14 26.49 -18.14
N LEU A 461 -4.58 25.57 -17.35
CA LEU A 461 -5.28 24.49 -16.66
C LEU A 461 -5.29 24.78 -15.17
N ILE A 462 -6.45 24.68 -14.54
CA ILE A 462 -6.56 24.50 -13.10
C ILE A 462 -6.34 23.01 -12.82
N VAL A 463 -5.29 22.68 -12.07
CA VAL A 463 -4.97 21.33 -11.63
C VAL A 463 -5.22 21.24 -10.13
N THR A 464 -6.19 20.42 -9.75
CA THR A 464 -6.47 20.07 -8.36
C THR A 464 -5.43 19.03 -7.90
N TYR A 465 -4.61 19.37 -6.91
CA TYR A 465 -3.69 18.47 -6.24
C TYR A 465 -4.28 17.99 -4.91
N GLU A 466 -4.06 16.72 -4.59
CA GLU A 466 -4.52 16.08 -3.34
C GLU A 466 -3.35 15.45 -2.58
N GLY A 467 -3.44 15.41 -1.26
CA GLY A 467 -2.52 14.64 -0.41
C GLY A 467 -2.59 13.14 -0.69
N ALA A 468 -1.43 12.50 -0.85
CA ALA A 468 -1.29 11.06 -0.99
C ALA A 468 -0.44 10.46 0.16
N PRO A 469 -0.76 9.24 0.63
CA PRO A 469 0.13 8.43 1.45
C PRO A 469 1.56 8.39 0.90
N SER A 470 2.54 8.30 1.81
CA SER A 470 3.96 8.30 1.45
C SER A 470 4.36 7.04 0.69
N PRO A 471 5.47 7.06 -0.08
CA PRO A 471 6.01 5.85 -0.73
C PRO A 471 6.22 4.70 0.26
N ARG A 472 6.68 4.98 1.49
CA ARG A 472 6.87 3.98 2.54
C ARG A 472 5.56 3.43 3.11
N GLU A 473 4.50 4.23 3.16
CA GLU A 473 3.17 3.79 3.59
C GLU A 473 2.50 2.88 2.57
N LEU A 474 2.56 3.25 1.29
CA LEU A 474 2.04 2.41 0.20
C LEU A 474 2.80 1.08 0.11
N LEU A 475 4.12 1.10 0.34
CA LEU A 475 4.96 -0.11 0.38
C LEU A 475 4.57 -1.09 1.51
N GLU A 476 4.08 -0.65 2.67
CA GLU A 476 3.78 -1.60 3.77
C GLU A 476 2.63 -2.55 3.40
N ASN A 477 1.60 -2.11 2.68
CA ASN A 477 0.54 -3.01 2.20
C ASN A 477 1.12 -4.16 1.36
N ILE A 478 2.11 -3.87 0.52
CA ILE A 478 2.80 -4.84 -0.33
C ILE A 478 3.73 -5.74 0.51
N VAL A 479 4.37 -5.20 1.54
CA VAL A 479 5.15 -5.96 2.53
C VAL A 479 4.25 -6.94 3.29
N LEU A 480 3.04 -6.54 3.70
CA LEU A 480 2.05 -7.44 4.30
C LEU A 480 1.61 -8.54 3.33
N GLN A 481 1.30 -8.19 2.06
CA GLN A 481 1.03 -9.18 1.01
C GLN A 481 2.20 -10.15 0.81
N ALA A 482 3.44 -9.65 0.82
CA ALA A 482 4.66 -10.45 0.63
C ALA A 482 4.90 -11.42 1.80
N LYS A 483 4.72 -10.96 3.05
CA LYS A 483 4.78 -11.80 4.26
C LYS A 483 3.70 -12.91 4.21
N ALA A 484 2.47 -12.56 3.84
CA ALA A 484 1.37 -13.52 3.71
C ALA A 484 1.59 -14.53 2.58
N ALA A 485 2.13 -14.09 1.43
CA ALA A 485 2.53 -14.96 0.33
C ALA A 485 3.65 -15.92 0.74
N LEU A 486 4.69 -15.44 1.44
CA LEU A 486 5.76 -16.30 1.94
C LEU A 486 5.23 -17.41 2.84
N LYS A 487 4.30 -17.12 3.77
CA LYS A 487 3.67 -18.14 4.62
C LYS A 487 2.82 -19.16 3.84
N GLY A 488 2.38 -18.83 2.61
CA GLY A 488 1.74 -19.77 1.68
C GLY A 488 2.72 -20.58 0.80
N LEU A 489 3.92 -20.03 0.53
CA LEU A 489 5.01 -20.69 -0.19
C LEU A 489 5.87 -21.57 0.73
N GLU A 490 5.92 -21.24 2.02
CA GLU A 490 6.48 -22.06 3.09
C GLU A 490 5.55 -23.24 3.35
N GLY A 491 5.69 -24.25 2.47
CA GLY A 491 5.15 -25.58 2.69
C GLY A 491 5.54 -26.07 4.08
N ILE A 492 4.56 -26.66 4.77
CA ILE A 492 4.60 -26.93 6.22
C ILE A 492 5.89 -27.69 6.57
N GLN A 493 6.66 -27.14 7.51
CA GLN A 493 7.98 -27.67 7.84
C GLN A 493 7.88 -29.14 8.26
N PRO A 494 8.53 -30.09 7.57
CA PRO A 494 8.67 -31.44 8.07
C PRO A 494 9.58 -31.39 9.30
N ALA A 495 9.15 -32.02 10.39
CA ALA A 495 10.01 -32.23 11.56
C ALA A 495 11.29 -32.96 11.13
N GLN A 496 12.43 -32.55 11.71
CA GLN A 496 13.78 -32.92 11.24
C GLN A 496 13.96 -34.43 11.08
N ILE A 497 14.17 -34.89 9.83
CA ILE A 497 14.58 -36.26 9.52
C ILE A 497 16.10 -36.26 9.34
N GLU A 498 16.83 -36.40 10.44
CA GLU A 498 18.27 -36.62 10.42
C GLU A 498 18.61 -38.09 10.11
N GLY A 499 19.79 -38.31 9.51
CA GLY A 499 20.57 -39.52 9.76
C GLY A 499 20.40 -40.71 8.79
N LEU A 500 20.95 -40.58 7.58
CA LEU A 500 21.54 -41.72 6.87
C LEU A 500 22.93 -41.33 6.36
N MET A 501 23.97 -41.98 6.88
CA MET A 501 25.34 -41.82 6.39
C MET A 501 25.65 -42.85 5.30
N LEU A 502 26.37 -42.44 4.26
CA LEU A 502 26.73 -43.25 3.10
C LEU A 502 28.25 -43.30 2.89
N THR A 503 28.73 -44.34 2.22
CA THR A 503 30.14 -44.74 2.19
C THR A 503 31.00 -43.95 1.21
N GLU A 504 32.28 -43.73 1.56
CA GLU A 504 33.15 -42.72 0.92
C GLU A 504 33.44 -42.97 -0.57
N GLU A 505 33.47 -44.23 -1.02
CA GLU A 505 33.70 -44.56 -2.44
C GLU A 505 32.47 -44.31 -3.33
N GLU A 506 31.26 -44.53 -2.81
CA GLU A 506 30.02 -44.22 -3.52
C GLU A 506 29.80 -42.71 -3.67
N LEU A 507 30.43 -41.92 -2.79
CA LEU A 507 30.37 -40.47 -2.83
C LEU A 507 30.97 -39.90 -4.13
N ARG A 508 32.14 -40.38 -4.57
CA ARG A 508 32.95 -39.67 -5.59
C ARG A 508 32.43 -39.78 -7.02
N THR A 509 31.75 -40.86 -7.37
CA THR A 509 31.05 -41.00 -8.67
C THR A 509 29.66 -40.38 -8.62
N ASN A 510 28.94 -40.51 -7.49
CA ASN A 510 27.68 -39.79 -7.31
C ASN A 510 27.89 -38.28 -7.32
N ILE A 511 28.96 -37.72 -6.74
CA ILE A 511 29.17 -36.26 -6.65
C ILE A 511 29.02 -35.56 -8.01
N LYS A 512 29.55 -36.08 -9.12
CA LYS A 512 29.40 -35.42 -10.43
C LYS A 512 28.02 -35.60 -11.08
N GLU A 513 27.34 -36.72 -10.84
CA GLU A 513 25.94 -36.85 -11.24
C GLU A 513 25.01 -36.05 -10.32
N MET A 514 25.35 -35.90 -9.04
CA MET A 514 24.66 -35.08 -8.07
C MET A 514 24.86 -33.62 -8.42
N GLU A 515 26.08 -33.09 -8.51
CA GLU A 515 26.39 -31.74 -9.01
C GLU A 515 25.66 -31.42 -10.33
N LYS A 516 25.58 -32.37 -11.27
CA LYS A 516 24.81 -32.18 -12.51
C LYS A 516 23.30 -32.22 -12.30
N LYS A 517 22.76 -33.16 -11.53
CA LYS A 517 21.32 -33.23 -11.19
C LYS A 517 20.89 -32.07 -10.29
N GLU A 518 21.78 -31.57 -9.45
CA GLU A 518 21.64 -30.43 -8.55
C GLU A 518 21.73 -29.13 -9.34
N ALA A 519 22.62 -29.02 -10.34
CA ALA A 519 22.62 -27.91 -11.29
C ALA A 519 21.37 -27.92 -12.18
N GLU A 520 20.99 -29.06 -12.76
CA GLU A 520 19.74 -29.22 -13.52
C GLU A 520 18.50 -28.97 -12.64
N ARG A 521 18.56 -29.33 -11.35
CA ARG A 521 17.51 -29.08 -10.35
C ARG A 521 17.47 -27.62 -9.93
N VAL A 522 18.60 -26.96 -9.69
CA VAL A 522 18.70 -25.53 -9.36
C VAL A 522 18.32 -24.67 -10.57
N GLU A 523 18.64 -25.08 -11.79
CA GLU A 523 18.12 -24.46 -13.02
C GLU A 523 16.59 -24.60 -13.08
N LYS A 524 16.05 -25.79 -12.78
CA LYS A 524 14.60 -26.05 -12.76
C LYS A 524 13.86 -25.39 -11.60
N GLU A 525 14.50 -25.25 -10.44
CA GLU A 525 14.01 -24.53 -9.26
C GLU A 525 14.08 -23.03 -9.51
N SER A 526 15.10 -22.49 -10.19
CA SER A 526 15.15 -21.08 -10.61
C SER A 526 14.12 -20.71 -11.69
N LEU A 527 13.55 -21.72 -12.35
CA LEU A 527 12.41 -21.63 -13.27
C LEU A 527 11.05 -21.98 -12.61
N ASP A 528 11.01 -22.34 -11.32
CA ASP A 528 9.75 -22.57 -10.60
C ASP A 528 9.08 -21.23 -10.25
N GLU A 529 7.80 -21.09 -10.58
CA GLU A 529 6.99 -19.90 -10.29
C GLU A 529 7.00 -19.57 -8.77
N ASN A 530 7.14 -20.59 -7.89
CA ASN A 530 7.29 -20.37 -6.46
C ASN A 530 8.62 -19.71 -6.06
N SER A 531 9.74 -20.10 -6.67
CA SER A 531 11.04 -19.52 -6.30
C SER A 531 11.15 -18.08 -6.78
N VAL A 532 10.62 -17.80 -7.97
CA VAL A 532 10.53 -16.45 -8.55
C VAL A 532 9.66 -15.55 -7.66
N LEU A 533 8.49 -16.03 -7.22
CA LEU A 533 7.64 -15.28 -6.30
C LEU A 533 8.29 -15.12 -4.92
N LYS A 534 8.90 -16.19 -4.36
CA LYS A 534 9.62 -16.15 -3.08
C LYS A 534 10.76 -15.11 -3.09
N ALA A 535 11.58 -15.12 -4.13
CA ALA A 535 12.66 -14.14 -4.31
C ALA A 535 12.14 -12.71 -4.45
N PHE A 536 11.00 -12.52 -5.13
CA PHE A 536 10.34 -11.22 -5.26
C PHE A 536 9.80 -10.71 -3.91
N CYS A 537 9.11 -11.56 -3.14
CA CYS A 537 8.62 -11.23 -1.79
C CYS A 537 9.77 -10.92 -0.81
N LEU A 538 10.84 -11.72 -0.82
CA LEU A 538 12.03 -11.45 0.01
C LEU A 538 12.72 -10.14 -0.38
N ARG A 539 12.76 -9.79 -1.67
CA ARG A 539 13.27 -8.49 -2.12
C ARG A 539 12.42 -7.34 -1.57
N ILE A 540 11.08 -7.40 -1.69
CA ILE A 540 10.16 -6.37 -1.17
C ILE A 540 10.40 -6.09 0.31
N ILE A 541 10.48 -7.15 1.12
CA ILE A 541 10.72 -7.07 2.56
C ILE A 541 12.08 -6.42 2.83
N LYS A 542 13.15 -6.91 2.18
CA LYS A 542 14.50 -6.37 2.34
C LYS A 542 14.60 -4.89 1.95
N SER A 543 13.98 -4.47 0.85
CA SER A 543 13.96 -3.05 0.44
C SER A 543 13.26 -2.18 1.49
N ALA A 544 12.16 -2.64 2.09
CA ALA A 544 11.49 -1.93 3.18
C ALA A 544 12.32 -1.87 4.46
N GLU A 545 13.04 -2.94 4.82
CA GLU A 545 13.98 -2.98 5.96
C GLU A 545 15.17 -2.03 5.76
N ILE A 546 15.71 -1.92 4.54
CA ILE A 546 16.75 -0.95 4.19
C ILE A 546 16.23 0.47 4.37
N ILE A 547 15.05 0.79 3.82
CA ILE A 547 14.42 2.13 3.95
C ILE A 547 14.18 2.46 5.43
N ASP A 548 13.63 1.52 6.21
CA ASP A 548 13.43 1.71 7.64
C ASP A 548 14.73 1.98 8.40
N LYS A 549 15.81 1.24 8.09
CA LYS A 549 17.13 1.46 8.71
C LYS A 549 17.67 2.85 8.37
N ARG A 550 17.63 3.26 7.11
CA ARG A 550 18.10 4.59 6.68
C ARG A 550 17.26 5.74 7.22
N LEU A 551 15.96 5.54 7.41
CA LEU A 551 15.11 6.51 8.10
C LEU A 551 15.45 6.62 9.60
N VAL A 552 15.86 5.53 10.27
CA VAL A 552 16.35 5.62 11.66
C VAL A 552 17.68 6.36 11.72
N GLU A 553 18.59 6.12 10.77
CA GLU A 553 19.89 6.79 10.68
C GLU A 553 19.79 8.29 10.36
N THR A 554 18.73 8.74 9.67
CA THR A 554 18.57 10.15 9.22
C THR A 554 17.52 10.95 9.99
N LYS A 555 16.52 10.30 10.62
CA LYS A 555 15.42 10.95 11.38
C LYS A 555 15.31 10.51 12.83
N GLY A 556 16.20 9.64 13.29
CA GLY A 556 16.16 9.06 14.63
C GLY A 556 15.05 8.03 14.82
N LYS A 557 15.20 7.21 15.86
CA LYS A 557 14.27 6.11 16.21
C LYS A 557 12.83 6.62 16.43
N ALA A 558 12.67 7.78 17.05
CA ALA A 558 11.38 8.35 17.42
C ALA A 558 10.50 8.75 16.21
N PHE A 559 11.08 9.26 15.13
CA PHE A 559 10.34 9.55 13.89
C PHE A 559 9.83 8.26 13.25
N VAL A 560 10.71 7.27 13.09
CA VAL A 560 10.36 5.99 12.45
C VAL A 560 9.34 5.21 13.27
N GLN A 561 9.39 5.27 14.60
CA GLN A 561 8.38 4.65 15.45
C GLN A 561 6.99 5.27 15.20
N ARG A 562 6.86 6.61 15.23
CA ARG A 562 5.58 7.30 14.93
C ARG A 562 5.08 7.02 13.51
N MET A 563 5.98 7.01 12.52
CA MET A 563 5.64 6.61 11.16
C MET A 563 5.09 5.18 11.12
N LYS A 564 5.78 4.22 11.77
CA LYS A 564 5.36 2.82 11.85
C LYS A 564 4.04 2.60 12.59
N GLU A 565 3.68 3.47 13.53
CA GLU A 565 2.38 3.44 14.22
C GLU A 565 1.22 3.88 13.32
N GLN A 566 1.50 4.71 12.30
CA GLN A 566 0.53 5.11 11.28
C GLN A 566 0.45 4.15 10.08
N LEU A 567 1.36 3.17 9.98
CA LEU A 567 1.35 2.17 8.91
C LEU A 567 0.21 1.14 9.09
N PRO A 568 -0.35 0.60 8.00
CA PRO A 568 -1.18 -0.60 8.04
C PRO A 568 -0.43 -1.77 8.72
N ARG A 569 -1.10 -2.47 9.64
CA ARG A 569 -0.57 -3.65 10.34
C ARG A 569 -1.60 -4.76 10.43
N ILE A 570 -1.11 -5.98 10.63
CA ILE A 570 -1.91 -7.13 11.06
C ILE A 570 -1.60 -7.32 12.55
N ASP A 571 -2.61 -7.19 13.42
CA ASP A 571 -2.42 -7.33 14.85
C ASP A 571 -2.46 -8.82 15.26
N GLU A 572 -1.29 -9.40 15.55
CA GLU A 572 -1.14 -10.85 15.85
C GLU A 572 -1.81 -11.28 17.16
N SER A 573 -1.98 -10.36 18.13
CA SER A 573 -2.53 -10.66 19.46
C SER A 573 -3.99 -10.26 19.65
N GLY A 574 -4.74 -10.02 18.56
CA GLY A 574 -6.11 -9.52 18.61
C GLY A 574 -6.21 -7.99 18.75
N VAL A 575 -7.29 -7.41 18.22
CA VAL A 575 -7.46 -5.95 18.14
C VAL A 575 -8.24 -5.42 19.33
N HIS A 576 -7.54 -4.91 20.34
CA HIS A 576 -8.15 -4.16 21.43
C HIS A 576 -8.59 -2.75 20.99
N ILE A 577 -9.74 -2.32 21.50
CA ILE A 577 -10.19 -0.92 21.53
C ILE A 577 -10.39 -0.57 23.01
N GLU A 578 -10.01 0.64 23.41
CA GLU A 578 -10.32 1.14 24.76
C GLU A 578 -11.83 1.11 25.03
N GLU A 579 -12.21 0.84 26.28
CA GLU A 579 -13.61 0.67 26.65
C GLU A 579 -14.37 2.00 26.60
N ASN A 580 -13.71 3.10 27.03
CA ASN A 580 -14.31 4.43 27.19
C ASN A 580 -14.67 5.16 25.88
N ALA A 581 -14.12 4.75 24.72
CA ALA A 581 -14.20 5.51 23.47
C ALA A 581 -15.60 5.55 22.80
N VAL A 582 -16.63 4.94 23.42
CA VAL A 582 -17.93 4.64 22.78
C VAL A 582 -19.11 5.41 23.42
N GLU A 583 -18.96 5.96 24.63
CA GLU A 583 -20.10 6.50 25.38
C GLU A 583 -20.56 7.92 24.97
N SER A 584 -19.79 8.63 24.13
CA SER A 584 -20.02 10.07 23.89
C SER A 584 -19.74 10.58 22.47
N GLY A 585 -19.42 9.72 21.50
CA GLY A 585 -19.16 10.12 20.10
C GLY A 585 -20.43 10.28 19.25
N THR A 586 -20.31 10.91 18.08
CA THR A 586 -21.38 10.96 17.06
C THR A 586 -21.51 9.61 16.32
N ASP A 587 -22.59 9.43 15.56
CA ASP A 587 -22.78 8.20 14.79
C ASP A 587 -21.72 8.05 13.68
N GLU A 588 -21.26 9.16 13.08
CA GLU A 588 -20.18 9.21 12.10
C GLU A 588 -18.81 8.83 12.72
N GLU A 589 -18.55 9.28 13.96
CA GLU A 589 -17.34 8.91 14.70
C GLU A 589 -17.34 7.42 15.06
N ILE A 590 -18.48 6.87 15.50
CA ILE A 590 -18.64 5.44 15.82
C ILE A 590 -18.49 4.57 14.55
N ILE A 591 -19.04 5.00 13.41
CA ILE A 591 -18.84 4.37 12.10
C ILE A 591 -17.35 4.30 11.77
N LYS A 592 -16.63 5.43 11.87
CA LYS A 592 -15.20 5.50 11.58
C LYS A 592 -14.38 4.59 12.51
N ILE A 593 -14.63 4.63 13.83
CA ILE A 593 -13.97 3.76 14.82
C ILE A 593 -14.20 2.29 14.51
N TYR A 594 -15.42 1.92 14.10
CA TYR A 594 -15.75 0.55 13.70
C TYR A 594 -15.00 0.12 12.44
N GLU A 595 -14.92 0.97 11.42
CA GLU A 595 -14.24 0.65 10.16
C GLU A 595 -12.71 0.60 10.32
N GLU A 596 -12.10 1.50 11.10
CA GLU A 596 -10.67 1.45 11.46
C GLU A 596 -10.33 0.21 12.30
N TRP A 597 -11.18 -0.17 13.26
CA TRP A 597 -11.02 -1.40 14.03
C TRP A 597 -11.16 -2.65 13.15
N ALA A 598 -12.26 -2.76 12.40
CA ALA A 598 -12.54 -3.92 11.58
C ALA A 598 -11.51 -4.08 10.45
N THR A 599 -10.94 -2.97 9.95
CA THR A 599 -9.83 -2.98 8.96
C THR A 599 -8.59 -3.69 9.49
N ARG A 600 -8.25 -3.52 10.78
CA ARG A 600 -7.16 -4.25 11.44
C ARG A 600 -7.55 -5.68 11.82
N ALA A 601 -8.80 -5.89 12.24
CA ALA A 601 -9.28 -7.21 12.68
C ALA A 601 -9.66 -8.16 11.53
N ARG A 602 -9.80 -7.69 10.28
CA ARG A 602 -10.33 -8.49 9.15
C ARG A 602 -9.56 -9.77 8.84
N PHE A 603 -8.26 -9.82 9.11
CA PHE A 603 -7.40 -10.96 8.78
C PHE A 603 -6.39 -11.19 9.90
N GLN A 604 -6.31 -12.41 10.43
CA GLN A 604 -5.31 -12.83 11.42
C GLN A 604 -4.92 -14.30 11.21
N TYR A 605 -3.70 -14.65 11.60
CA TYR A 605 -3.31 -16.04 11.86
C TYR A 605 -3.62 -16.38 13.33
N VAL A 606 -4.18 -17.57 13.58
CA VAL A 606 -4.48 -18.08 14.93
C VAL A 606 -4.30 -19.59 14.96
N ASP A 607 -3.85 -20.18 16.06
CA ASP A 607 -3.93 -21.63 16.28
C ASP A 607 -5.39 -22.13 16.32
N LEU A 608 -5.82 -22.89 15.31
CA LEU A 608 -7.18 -23.47 15.24
C LEU A 608 -7.27 -24.90 15.79
N ARG A 609 -6.18 -25.44 16.34
CA ARG A 609 -6.09 -26.78 16.92
C ARG A 609 -6.73 -26.82 18.31
N THR A 610 -7.41 -27.91 18.64
CA THR A 610 -8.07 -28.10 19.94
C THR A 610 -7.42 -29.19 20.81
N GLY A 611 -6.20 -29.60 20.45
CA GLY A 611 -5.41 -30.65 21.11
C GLY A 611 -4.87 -31.68 20.11
N SER A 612 -4.09 -32.64 20.59
CA SER A 612 -3.71 -33.83 19.83
C SER A 612 -4.60 -35.01 20.18
N ASP A 613 -5.01 -35.77 19.16
CA ASP A 613 -5.69 -37.05 19.37
C ASP A 613 -4.70 -38.12 19.86
N ILE A 614 -5.21 -39.29 20.26
CA ILE A 614 -4.42 -40.42 20.81
C ILE A 614 -3.32 -40.91 19.85
N THR A 615 -3.44 -40.61 18.56
CA THR A 615 -2.46 -40.91 17.49
C THR A 615 -1.36 -39.85 17.32
N GLY A 616 -1.40 -38.73 18.06
CA GLY A 616 -0.48 -37.60 17.91
C GLY A 616 -0.88 -36.60 16.81
N ALA A 617 -1.91 -36.88 16.01
CA ALA A 617 -2.41 -35.96 14.99
C ALA A 617 -3.10 -34.73 15.63
N PRO A 618 -2.97 -33.52 15.05
CA PRO A 618 -3.66 -32.32 15.52
C PRO A 618 -5.17 -32.41 15.22
N SER A 619 -5.97 -32.29 16.27
CA SER A 619 -7.43 -32.27 16.19
C SER A 619 -7.93 -30.84 16.02
N TYR A 620 -8.94 -30.63 15.17
CA TYR A 620 -9.49 -29.32 14.83
C TYR A 620 -11.00 -29.29 15.08
N LYS A 621 -11.50 -28.23 15.75
CA LYS A 621 -12.95 -27.93 15.84
C LYS A 621 -13.44 -27.32 14.53
N HIS A 622 -13.42 -28.15 13.47
CA HIS A 622 -13.64 -27.75 12.10
C HIS A 622 -14.48 -28.77 11.33
N ALA A 623 -15.38 -28.31 10.46
CA ALA A 623 -16.28 -29.12 9.63
C ALA A 623 -15.59 -30.21 8.81
N TYR A 624 -14.32 -29.98 8.45
CA TYR A 624 -13.52 -30.85 7.60
C TYR A 624 -12.38 -31.56 8.35
N SER A 625 -12.44 -31.65 9.68
CA SER A 625 -11.37 -32.23 10.53
C SER A 625 -10.88 -33.61 10.06
N THR A 626 -11.77 -34.52 9.63
CA THR A 626 -11.40 -35.83 9.08
C THR A 626 -10.60 -35.74 7.78
N LEU A 627 -10.89 -34.76 6.91
CA LEU A 627 -10.12 -34.52 5.68
C LEU A 627 -8.76 -33.87 5.99
N ILE A 628 -8.74 -32.94 6.94
CA ILE A 628 -7.54 -32.26 7.43
C ILE A 628 -6.55 -33.30 7.98
N ALA A 629 -7.02 -34.20 8.85
CA ALA A 629 -6.21 -35.28 9.43
C ALA A 629 -5.84 -36.38 8.43
N GLY A 630 -6.66 -36.62 7.40
CA GLY A 630 -6.43 -37.65 6.37
C GLY A 630 -5.54 -37.22 5.20
N ILE A 631 -5.10 -35.96 5.16
CA ILE A 631 -4.23 -35.43 4.10
C ILE A 631 -2.79 -35.35 4.61
N GLU A 632 -1.95 -36.28 4.13
CA GLU A 632 -0.50 -36.20 4.26
C GLU A 632 0.05 -35.00 3.49
N LEU A 633 1.04 -34.31 4.06
CA LEU A 633 1.45 -32.96 3.68
C LEU A 633 2.40 -32.92 2.47
N ASN A 634 1.97 -33.49 1.35
CA ASN A 634 2.63 -33.35 0.07
C ASN A 634 2.45 -31.93 -0.48
N ASN A 635 3.46 -31.08 -0.27
CA ASN A 635 3.51 -29.68 -0.73
C ASN A 635 3.61 -29.60 -2.27
N ALA A 636 2.47 -29.80 -2.97
CA ALA A 636 2.39 -29.69 -4.41
C ALA A 636 2.66 -28.23 -4.88
N PRO A 637 3.71 -27.96 -5.69
CA PRO A 637 4.17 -26.59 -5.98
C PRO A 637 3.07 -25.63 -6.47
N LYS A 638 2.18 -26.11 -7.35
CA LYS A 638 1.06 -25.29 -7.89
C LYS A 638 -0.02 -24.96 -6.86
N ARG A 639 -0.16 -25.77 -5.81
CA ARG A 639 -1.10 -25.55 -4.70
C ARG A 639 -0.57 -24.49 -3.75
N SER A 640 0.69 -24.60 -3.32
CA SER A 640 1.37 -23.59 -2.50
C SER A 640 1.36 -22.22 -3.18
N LEU A 641 1.66 -22.17 -4.49
CA LEU A 641 1.56 -20.95 -5.29
C LEU A 641 0.16 -20.32 -5.27
N ALA A 642 -0.89 -21.14 -5.30
CA ALA A 642 -2.27 -20.67 -5.26
C ALA A 642 -2.64 -20.12 -3.88
N ILE A 643 -2.30 -20.85 -2.81
CA ILE A 643 -2.56 -20.43 -1.43
C ILE A 643 -1.80 -19.13 -1.12
N ALA A 644 -0.54 -19.00 -1.56
CA ALA A 644 0.24 -17.77 -1.43
C ALA A 644 -0.44 -16.55 -2.08
N LYS A 645 -1.02 -16.71 -3.28
CA LYS A 645 -1.77 -15.65 -3.98
C LYS A 645 -3.07 -15.28 -3.26
N GLU A 646 -3.80 -16.27 -2.75
CA GLU A 646 -5.01 -16.04 -1.94
C GLU A 646 -4.68 -15.30 -0.64
N LEU A 647 -3.71 -15.76 0.14
CA LEU A 647 -3.32 -15.12 1.40
C LEU A 647 -2.88 -13.67 1.21
N ALA A 648 -2.11 -13.38 0.15
CA ALA A 648 -1.75 -12.01 -0.21
C ALA A 648 -3.00 -11.14 -0.42
N ILE A 649 -3.91 -11.55 -1.31
CA ILE A 649 -5.13 -10.79 -1.63
C ILE A 649 -6.04 -10.64 -0.40
N LEU A 650 -6.27 -11.72 0.35
CA LEU A 650 -7.17 -11.75 1.51
C LEU A 650 -6.65 -10.91 2.69
N THR A 651 -5.34 -10.70 2.80
CA THR A 651 -4.74 -9.82 3.82
C THR A 651 -5.18 -8.35 3.67
N THR A 652 -5.23 -7.86 2.42
CA THR A 652 -5.50 -6.44 2.13
C THR A 652 -6.91 -6.14 1.66
N SER A 653 -7.59 -7.10 1.01
CA SER A 653 -8.74 -6.82 0.14
C SER A 653 -10.06 -7.49 0.58
N LEU A 654 -10.14 -7.96 1.83
CA LEU A 654 -11.41 -8.36 2.43
C LEU A 654 -12.32 -7.13 2.66
N PRO A 655 -13.62 -7.21 2.32
CA PRO A 655 -14.54 -6.09 2.48
C PRO A 655 -14.80 -5.79 3.96
N VAL A 656 -14.61 -4.53 4.33
CA VAL A 656 -14.91 -3.96 5.64
C VAL A 656 -15.68 -2.66 5.41
N ALA A 657 -16.87 -2.58 6.00
CA ALA A 657 -17.69 -1.37 6.06
C ALA A 657 -18.68 -1.52 7.22
N TRP A 658 -19.23 -0.41 7.72
CA TRP A 658 -20.27 -0.42 8.75
C TRP A 658 -21.44 -1.34 8.40
N HIS A 659 -21.91 -1.28 7.15
CA HIS A 659 -23.06 -2.03 6.67
C HIS A 659 -22.83 -3.54 6.54
N SER A 660 -21.58 -4.01 6.37
CA SER A 660 -21.18 -5.42 6.38
C SER A 660 -19.65 -5.57 6.32
N SER A 661 -19.09 -6.46 7.15
CA SER A 661 -17.67 -6.81 7.18
C SER A 661 -17.46 -8.31 7.05
N VAL A 662 -16.30 -8.71 6.49
CA VAL A 662 -15.84 -10.11 6.47
C VAL A 662 -14.55 -10.23 7.27
N PHE A 663 -14.56 -11.11 8.27
CA PHE A 663 -13.40 -11.48 9.08
C PHE A 663 -12.93 -12.89 8.71
N LEU A 664 -11.63 -13.07 8.48
CA LEU A 664 -11.00 -14.33 8.10
C LEU A 664 -9.88 -14.69 9.10
N ARG A 665 -9.78 -15.98 9.41
CA ARG A 665 -8.84 -16.54 10.38
C ARG A 665 -8.20 -17.77 9.76
N VAL A 666 -6.86 -17.82 9.76
CA VAL A 666 -6.07 -18.85 9.08
C VAL A 666 -5.25 -19.62 10.13
N ASP A 667 -5.23 -20.95 10.07
CA ASP A 667 -4.41 -21.73 11.02
C ASP A 667 -2.93 -21.41 10.87
N GLU A 668 -2.26 -21.11 11.99
CA GLU A 668 -0.84 -20.74 12.01
C GLU A 668 0.07 -21.79 11.38
N ALA A 669 -0.24 -23.07 11.60
CA ALA A 669 0.52 -24.21 11.10
C ALA A 669 -0.03 -24.77 9.79
N ARG A 670 -1.27 -24.45 9.42
CA ARG A 670 -1.98 -24.97 8.24
C ARG A 670 -2.75 -23.89 7.50
N VAL A 671 -2.05 -23.18 6.62
CA VAL A 671 -2.63 -22.20 5.67
C VAL A 671 -3.75 -22.71 4.76
N ASP A 672 -4.04 -24.02 4.75
CA ASP A 672 -5.17 -24.63 4.06
C ASP A 672 -6.43 -24.84 4.92
N VAL A 673 -6.37 -24.52 6.21
CA VAL A 673 -7.48 -24.54 7.17
C VAL A 673 -7.84 -23.10 7.54
N LEU A 674 -9.06 -22.68 7.22
CA LEU A 674 -9.53 -21.31 7.43
C LEU A 674 -10.92 -21.29 8.07
N LYS A 675 -11.22 -20.23 8.81
CA LYS A 675 -12.56 -19.90 9.30
C LYS A 675 -12.90 -18.48 8.88
N ALA A 676 -14.13 -18.25 8.44
CA ALA A 676 -14.64 -16.92 8.11
C ALA A 676 -15.89 -16.60 8.93
N MET A 677 -16.05 -15.31 9.25
CA MET A 677 -17.26 -14.73 9.81
C MET A 677 -17.70 -13.58 8.92
N ILE A 678 -18.93 -13.64 8.42
CA ILE A 678 -19.56 -12.58 7.63
C ILE A 678 -20.62 -11.91 8.51
N ILE A 679 -20.55 -10.58 8.63
CA ILE A 679 -21.61 -9.80 9.26
C ILE A 679 -22.74 -9.64 8.23
N GLY A 680 -23.95 -10.08 8.57
CA GLY A 680 -25.12 -9.96 7.69
C GLY A 680 -25.37 -8.51 7.24
N PRO A 681 -25.62 -8.23 5.94
CA PRO A 681 -25.69 -6.86 5.44
C PRO A 681 -26.90 -6.07 5.93
N GLU A 682 -26.71 -4.76 6.04
CA GLU A 682 -27.76 -3.76 6.34
C GLU A 682 -28.96 -3.83 5.36
N GLY A 683 -30.17 -3.60 5.86
CA GLY A 683 -31.43 -3.68 5.11
C GLY A 683 -31.94 -5.12 4.88
N THR A 684 -31.10 -6.13 5.09
CA THR A 684 -31.47 -7.54 4.90
C THR A 684 -32.03 -8.16 6.19
N PRO A 685 -32.78 -9.28 6.13
CA PRO A 685 -33.17 -10.00 7.34
C PRO A 685 -31.97 -10.66 8.07
N TYR A 686 -30.75 -10.55 7.54
CA TYR A 686 -29.50 -11.03 8.14
C TYR A 686 -28.76 -9.97 8.98
N GLU A 687 -29.14 -8.70 8.86
CA GLU A 687 -28.42 -7.52 9.35
C GLU A 687 -27.81 -7.68 10.75
N ASN A 688 -26.52 -7.31 10.89
CA ASN A 688 -25.73 -7.39 12.12
C ASN A 688 -25.64 -8.80 12.77
N GLY A 689 -26.15 -9.84 12.13
CA GLY A 689 -25.95 -11.24 12.54
C GLY A 689 -24.55 -11.74 12.18
N CYS A 690 -23.87 -12.39 13.13
CA CYS A 690 -22.56 -13.00 12.89
C CYS A 690 -22.74 -14.41 12.29
N LEU A 691 -22.42 -14.57 11.00
CA LEU A 691 -22.62 -15.80 10.23
C LEU A 691 -21.28 -16.49 9.98
N LEU A 692 -21.11 -17.71 10.50
CA LEU A 692 -19.81 -18.40 10.51
C LEU A 692 -19.71 -19.51 9.47
N PHE A 693 -18.50 -19.64 8.90
CA PHE A 693 -18.15 -20.56 7.83
C PHE A 693 -16.80 -21.24 8.11
N ASP A 694 -16.78 -22.56 8.03
CA ASP A 694 -15.56 -23.39 8.04
C ASP A 694 -15.12 -23.63 6.60
N ILE A 695 -13.84 -23.39 6.30
CA ILE A 695 -13.27 -23.36 4.95
C ILE A 695 -12.03 -24.27 4.89
N PHE A 696 -11.96 -25.14 3.88
CA PHE A 696 -10.79 -26.00 3.66
C PHE A 696 -10.35 -25.97 2.19
N LEU A 697 -9.05 -25.83 1.96
CA LEU A 697 -8.46 -25.79 0.62
C LEU A 697 -7.93 -27.19 0.27
N PRO A 698 -8.56 -27.96 -0.66
CA PRO A 698 -8.16 -29.34 -0.94
C PRO A 698 -6.77 -29.48 -1.58
N LEU A 699 -6.29 -30.71 -1.77
CA LEU A 699 -5.02 -30.95 -2.48
C LEU A 699 -5.06 -30.46 -3.93
N GLU A 700 -6.21 -30.58 -4.61
CA GLU A 700 -6.42 -30.06 -5.96
C GLU A 700 -6.93 -28.61 -5.99
N TYR A 701 -6.74 -27.84 -4.91
CA TYR A 701 -7.17 -26.45 -4.85
C TYR A 701 -6.60 -25.60 -6.00
N ASN A 702 -7.37 -24.60 -6.45
CA ASN A 702 -7.16 -23.83 -7.67
C ASN A 702 -7.25 -24.64 -8.99
N GLN A 703 -7.35 -25.97 -8.95
CA GLN A 703 -7.99 -26.76 -10.02
C GLN A 703 -9.44 -27.11 -9.66
N ARG A 704 -9.75 -27.19 -8.36
CA ARG A 704 -11.09 -27.25 -7.78
C ARG A 704 -11.33 -26.08 -6.83
N CYS A 705 -12.61 -25.83 -6.57
CA CYS A 705 -13.11 -24.88 -5.58
C CYS A 705 -12.67 -25.24 -4.13
N PRO A 706 -12.70 -24.26 -3.21
CA PRO A 706 -12.57 -24.55 -1.78
C PRO A 706 -13.79 -25.34 -1.28
N LEU A 707 -13.62 -26.11 -0.21
CA LEU A 707 -14.74 -26.69 0.53
C LEU A 707 -15.21 -25.66 1.58
N VAL A 708 -16.49 -25.32 1.58
CA VAL A 708 -17.08 -24.31 2.49
C VAL A 708 -18.31 -24.90 3.17
N LYS A 709 -18.35 -24.82 4.51
CA LYS A 709 -19.51 -25.23 5.31
C LYS A 709 -20.00 -24.08 6.20
N TYR A 710 -21.29 -23.81 6.14
CA TYR A 710 -21.99 -22.88 7.03
C TYR A 710 -22.23 -23.52 8.41
N MET A 711 -21.99 -22.77 9.48
CA MET A 711 -21.94 -23.30 10.84
C MET A 711 -23.05 -22.77 11.76
N THR A 712 -23.56 -21.56 11.54
CA THR A 712 -24.62 -20.90 12.33
C THR A 712 -26.01 -21.51 12.05
N THR A 713 -26.20 -22.77 12.47
CA THR A 713 -27.37 -23.60 12.13
C THR A 713 -28.24 -23.98 13.33
N ASN A 714 -28.01 -23.35 14.49
CA ASN A 714 -28.49 -23.80 15.81
C ASN A 714 -28.33 -25.32 15.99
N GLY A 715 -27.14 -25.86 15.67
CA GLY A 715 -26.85 -27.30 15.74
C GLY A 715 -27.71 -28.16 14.81
N GLY A 716 -27.74 -27.84 13.52
CA GLY A 716 -28.37 -28.67 12.49
C GLY A 716 -29.88 -28.46 12.28
N LYS A 717 -30.46 -27.37 12.80
CA LYS A 717 -31.92 -27.18 12.87
C LYS A 717 -32.46 -26.07 11.98
N TRP A 718 -31.66 -25.04 11.71
CA TRP A 718 -32.12 -23.77 11.13
C TRP A 718 -31.53 -23.54 9.73
N ARG A 719 -32.43 -23.32 8.76
CA ARG A 719 -32.11 -23.01 7.36
C ARG A 719 -32.27 -21.51 7.14
N TYR A 720 -31.17 -20.79 7.04
CA TYR A 720 -31.18 -19.32 6.98
C TYR A 720 -31.50 -18.75 5.59
N ASN A 721 -31.35 -19.54 4.53
CA ASN A 721 -31.57 -19.11 3.15
C ASN A 721 -31.90 -20.36 2.30
N PRO A 722 -32.58 -20.25 1.15
CA PRO A 722 -32.72 -21.39 0.24
C PRO A 722 -31.38 -22.06 -0.12
N ASN A 723 -30.29 -21.28 -0.17
CA ASN A 723 -28.93 -21.73 -0.43
C ASN A 723 -28.06 -22.01 0.82
N LEU A 724 -28.54 -21.78 2.05
CA LEU A 724 -27.85 -22.08 3.31
C LEU A 724 -28.64 -23.15 4.09
N TYR A 725 -28.27 -24.40 3.87
CA TYR A 725 -29.00 -25.56 4.38
C TYR A 725 -28.74 -25.78 5.87
N ALA A 726 -29.72 -26.38 6.58
CA ALA A 726 -29.61 -26.68 8.00
C ALA A 726 -28.47 -27.67 8.33
N ASP A 727 -28.07 -28.52 7.39
CA ASP A 727 -26.90 -29.40 7.53
C ASP A 727 -25.54 -28.68 7.39
N GLY A 728 -25.57 -27.38 7.05
CA GLY A 728 -24.43 -26.51 6.80
C GLY A 728 -23.99 -26.44 5.33
N LYS A 729 -24.67 -27.08 4.38
CA LYS A 729 -24.31 -26.99 2.95
C LYS A 729 -24.58 -25.59 2.39
N VAL A 730 -23.59 -25.04 1.70
CA VAL A 730 -23.70 -23.80 0.91
C VAL A 730 -23.93 -24.14 -0.57
N CYS A 731 -24.97 -23.56 -1.17
CA CYS A 731 -25.27 -23.69 -2.60
C CYS A 731 -24.82 -22.44 -3.38
N LEU A 732 -23.71 -22.55 -4.11
CA LEU A 732 -23.15 -21.49 -4.94
C LEU A 732 -22.52 -22.10 -6.21
N SER A 733 -22.64 -21.43 -7.36
CA SER A 733 -22.12 -21.98 -8.63
C SER A 733 -20.59 -22.08 -8.64
N LEU A 734 -19.88 -21.11 -8.04
CA LEU A 734 -18.44 -21.16 -7.80
C LEU A 734 -17.99 -22.34 -6.92
N LEU A 735 -18.90 -22.93 -6.12
CA LEU A 735 -18.63 -24.13 -5.33
C LEU A 735 -19.08 -25.42 -6.04
N GLY A 736 -19.61 -25.33 -7.25
CA GLY A 736 -20.19 -26.46 -8.00
C GLY A 736 -21.51 -26.99 -7.40
N THR A 737 -22.07 -26.32 -6.39
CA THR A 737 -23.27 -26.77 -5.67
C THR A 737 -24.58 -26.12 -6.15
N TRP A 738 -24.51 -25.22 -7.14
CA TRP A 738 -25.66 -24.55 -7.75
C TRP A 738 -25.48 -24.34 -9.27
N GLN A 739 -26.56 -23.98 -9.96
CA GLN A 739 -26.51 -23.63 -11.39
C GLN A 739 -25.96 -22.20 -11.59
N GLY A 740 -25.11 -22.02 -12.60
CA GLY A 740 -24.47 -20.75 -12.95
C GLY A 740 -23.03 -20.95 -13.43
N PRO A 741 -22.25 -19.86 -13.58
CA PRO A 741 -20.81 -19.94 -13.84
C PRO A 741 -20.09 -20.72 -12.74
N GLY A 742 -19.39 -21.79 -13.12
CA GLY A 742 -18.64 -22.65 -12.20
C GLY A 742 -17.28 -22.10 -11.80
N TRP A 743 -16.57 -22.82 -10.93
CA TRP A 743 -15.17 -22.55 -10.61
C TRP A 743 -14.29 -22.57 -11.87
N ILE A 744 -13.53 -21.51 -12.11
CA ILE A 744 -12.56 -21.43 -13.21
C ILE A 744 -11.16 -21.69 -12.65
N ALA A 745 -10.58 -22.82 -13.04
CA ALA A 745 -9.25 -23.22 -12.62
C ALA A 745 -8.18 -22.15 -12.98
N GLY A 746 -7.32 -21.83 -12.02
CA GLY A 746 -6.27 -20.81 -12.14
C GLY A 746 -6.74 -19.36 -12.03
N GLN A 747 -8.04 -19.08 -11.82
CA GLN A 747 -8.63 -17.74 -11.97
C GLN A 747 -9.70 -17.38 -10.93
N SER A 748 -10.56 -18.32 -10.53
CA SER A 748 -11.50 -18.08 -9.44
C SER A 748 -10.76 -18.00 -8.10
N THR A 749 -11.22 -17.15 -7.18
CA THR A 749 -10.57 -16.93 -5.88
C THR A 749 -11.49 -17.19 -4.69
N LEU A 750 -10.91 -17.41 -3.49
CA LEU A 750 -11.67 -17.48 -2.25
C LEU A 750 -12.33 -16.14 -1.91
N LEU A 751 -11.68 -15.01 -2.23
CA LEU A 751 -12.30 -13.68 -2.07
C LEU A 751 -13.59 -13.56 -2.89
N GLN A 752 -13.61 -14.03 -4.14
CA GLN A 752 -14.83 -14.07 -4.96
C GLN A 752 -15.93 -14.93 -4.34
N VAL A 753 -15.58 -16.06 -3.70
CA VAL A 753 -16.55 -16.91 -2.99
C VAL A 753 -17.14 -16.19 -1.77
N LEU A 754 -16.31 -15.53 -0.96
CA LEU A 754 -16.76 -14.79 0.22
C LEU A 754 -17.69 -13.62 -0.16
N ILE A 755 -17.30 -12.81 -1.15
CA ILE A 755 -18.13 -11.72 -1.69
C ILE A 755 -19.42 -12.29 -2.31
N SER A 756 -19.37 -13.41 -3.03
CA SER A 756 -20.57 -14.03 -3.61
C SER A 756 -21.57 -14.50 -2.54
N ILE A 757 -21.10 -15.00 -1.39
CA ILE A 757 -21.97 -15.33 -0.26
C ILE A 757 -22.60 -14.04 0.29
N GLN A 758 -21.80 -13.00 0.53
CA GLN A 758 -22.24 -11.70 1.04
C GLN A 758 -23.28 -11.03 0.13
N SER A 759 -23.08 -11.02 -1.20
CA SER A 759 -23.92 -10.26 -2.14
C SER A 759 -25.07 -11.05 -2.79
N LEU A 760 -24.97 -12.38 -2.92
CA LEU A 760 -25.99 -13.18 -3.64
C LEU A 760 -26.87 -14.03 -2.70
N ILE A 761 -26.33 -14.42 -1.54
CA ILE A 761 -27.04 -15.26 -0.56
C ILE A 761 -27.64 -14.41 0.54
N LEU A 762 -26.88 -13.45 1.10
CA LEU A 762 -27.34 -12.58 2.18
C LEU A 762 -28.06 -11.33 1.64
N CYS A 763 -29.15 -11.53 0.88
CA CYS A 763 -29.92 -10.50 0.19
C CYS A 763 -31.19 -10.06 0.97
N GLU A 764 -31.90 -9.03 0.46
CA GLU A 764 -33.11 -8.46 1.08
C GLU A 764 -34.33 -9.39 1.09
N GLU A 765 -34.61 -10.11 -0.01
CA GLU A 765 -35.71 -11.06 -0.14
C GLU A 765 -35.19 -12.48 -0.43
N PRO A 766 -34.53 -13.15 0.54
CA PRO A 766 -33.92 -14.47 0.36
C PRO A 766 -34.90 -15.57 -0.07
N TYR A 767 -36.21 -15.40 0.14
CA TYR A 767 -37.25 -16.26 -0.41
C TYR A 767 -37.16 -16.43 -1.95
N LEU A 768 -36.67 -15.41 -2.67
CA LEU A 768 -36.55 -15.40 -4.12
C LEU A 768 -35.42 -16.29 -4.67
N ASN A 769 -34.51 -16.74 -3.80
CA ASN A 769 -33.38 -17.62 -4.17
C ASN A 769 -33.80 -19.07 -4.44
N GLU A 770 -35.01 -19.48 -4.06
CA GLU A 770 -35.53 -20.84 -4.34
C GLU A 770 -35.97 -20.96 -5.82
N PRO A 771 -35.63 -22.04 -6.55
CA PRO A 771 -35.83 -22.13 -7.99
C PRO A 771 -37.30 -21.94 -8.43
N GLY A 772 -37.53 -20.94 -9.28
CA GLY A 772 -38.85 -20.58 -9.80
C GLY A 772 -39.62 -19.55 -8.96
N TRP A 773 -39.11 -19.14 -7.80
CA TRP A 773 -39.80 -18.17 -6.92
C TRP A 773 -39.40 -16.70 -7.17
N ALA A 774 -38.41 -16.43 -8.02
CA ALA A 774 -37.86 -15.10 -8.31
C ALA A 774 -38.89 -14.01 -8.71
N ASN A 775 -40.07 -14.38 -9.21
CA ASN A 775 -41.13 -13.43 -9.56
C ASN A 775 -42.11 -13.11 -8.40
N MET A 776 -41.84 -13.58 -7.18
CA MET A 776 -42.72 -13.42 -6.00
C MET A 776 -42.23 -12.36 -4.99
N SER A 777 -41.50 -11.34 -5.48
CA SER A 777 -41.06 -10.19 -4.69
C SER A 777 -42.23 -9.48 -4.00
N GLY A 778 -42.05 -9.08 -2.75
CA GLY A 778 -43.05 -8.40 -1.92
C GLY A 778 -44.24 -9.27 -1.48
N SER A 779 -44.25 -10.56 -1.82
CA SER A 779 -45.31 -11.51 -1.44
C SER A 779 -45.43 -11.71 0.08
N SER A 780 -46.59 -12.15 0.55
CA SER A 780 -46.79 -12.49 1.97
C SER A 780 -45.90 -13.67 2.41
N GLN A 781 -45.58 -14.59 1.51
CA GLN A 781 -44.62 -15.67 1.73
C GLN A 781 -43.21 -15.12 1.93
N SER A 782 -42.74 -14.21 1.08
CA SER A 782 -41.43 -13.56 1.22
C SER A 782 -41.32 -12.80 2.55
N LYS A 783 -42.36 -12.04 2.91
CA LYS A 783 -42.40 -11.29 4.19
C LYS A 783 -42.40 -12.21 5.41
N ALA A 784 -43.17 -13.29 5.40
CA ALA A 784 -43.18 -14.28 6.48
C ALA A 784 -41.83 -15.03 6.59
N TYR A 785 -41.20 -15.34 5.46
CA TYR A 785 -39.85 -15.92 5.43
C TYR A 785 -38.84 -14.96 6.09
N ASN A 786 -38.84 -13.69 5.69
CA ASN A 786 -37.98 -12.65 6.28
C ASN A 786 -38.21 -12.48 7.79
N ALA A 787 -39.46 -12.48 8.27
CA ALA A 787 -39.77 -12.44 9.70
C ALA A 787 -39.17 -13.66 10.43
N ASN A 788 -39.26 -14.86 9.85
CA ASN A 788 -38.65 -16.06 10.43
C ASN A 788 -37.11 -15.99 10.47
N ILE A 789 -36.47 -15.51 9.40
CA ILE A 789 -35.00 -15.29 9.37
C ILE A 789 -34.58 -14.31 10.46
N ARG A 790 -35.29 -13.17 10.61
CA ARG A 790 -35.01 -12.17 11.66
C ARG A 790 -35.06 -12.76 13.07
N ARG A 791 -36.08 -13.55 13.38
CA ARG A 791 -36.19 -14.26 14.66
C ARG A 791 -35.02 -15.23 14.90
N MET A 792 -34.58 -15.94 13.87
CA MET A 792 -33.39 -16.81 13.95
C MET A 792 -32.09 -16.02 14.10
N VAL A 793 -31.94 -14.86 13.45
CA VAL A 793 -30.77 -13.98 13.60
C VAL A 793 -30.63 -13.49 15.03
N LEU A 794 -31.70 -12.93 15.63
CA LEU A 794 -31.70 -12.48 17.02
C LEU A 794 -31.31 -13.62 17.98
N ALA A 795 -31.84 -14.82 17.76
CA ALA A 795 -31.66 -15.94 18.69
C ALA A 795 -30.31 -16.68 18.58
N ASP A 796 -29.77 -16.94 17.38
CA ASP A 796 -28.53 -17.71 17.19
C ASP A 796 -27.37 -16.83 16.69
N ALA A 797 -27.55 -16.13 15.56
CA ALA A 797 -26.50 -15.29 14.96
C ALA A 797 -26.12 -14.06 15.80
N MET A 798 -26.97 -13.63 16.74
CA MET A 798 -26.68 -12.63 17.76
C MET A 798 -26.58 -13.26 19.15
N ALA A 799 -27.70 -13.65 19.78
CA ALA A 799 -27.71 -13.99 21.20
C ALA A 799 -26.85 -15.21 21.58
N ASN A 800 -26.89 -16.31 20.82
CA ASN A 800 -26.01 -17.46 21.10
C ASN A 800 -24.53 -17.12 20.85
N ASN A 801 -24.23 -16.35 19.81
CA ASN A 801 -22.87 -15.89 19.53
C ASN A 801 -22.31 -14.97 20.64
N ILE A 802 -23.10 -14.09 21.25
CA ILE A 802 -22.61 -13.27 22.38
C ILE A 802 -22.38 -14.14 23.64
N LYS A 803 -23.27 -15.12 23.91
CA LYS A 803 -23.18 -16.02 25.07
C LYS A 803 -22.03 -17.00 25.01
N ASN A 804 -21.91 -17.68 23.87
CA ASN A 804 -21.00 -18.79 23.63
C ASN A 804 -20.20 -18.50 22.35
N PRO A 805 -19.38 -17.44 22.33
CA PRO A 805 -18.73 -16.99 21.11
C PRO A 805 -17.84 -18.09 20.50
N PRO A 806 -18.04 -18.43 19.22
CA PRO A 806 -17.30 -19.49 18.56
C PRO A 806 -15.86 -19.09 18.21
N HIS A 807 -14.92 -19.85 18.79
CA HIS A 807 -13.49 -19.78 18.48
C HIS A 807 -13.17 -19.77 16.97
N PRO A 808 -12.33 -18.85 16.46
CA PRO A 808 -11.49 -17.88 17.20
C PRO A 808 -12.01 -16.42 17.12
N PHE A 809 -13.34 -16.18 17.12
CA PHE A 809 -13.93 -14.85 16.93
C PHE A 809 -14.43 -14.19 18.23
N GLU A 810 -13.94 -14.62 19.40
CA GLU A 810 -14.41 -14.17 20.71
C GLU A 810 -14.22 -12.66 20.97
N SER A 811 -13.15 -12.07 20.42
CA SER A 811 -12.88 -10.64 20.43
C SER A 811 -13.79 -9.87 19.48
N GLU A 812 -13.93 -10.37 18.26
CA GLU A 812 -14.59 -9.68 17.14
C GLU A 812 -16.10 -9.63 17.33
N ILE A 813 -16.71 -10.73 17.80
CA ILE A 813 -18.14 -10.80 18.10
C ILE A 813 -18.48 -9.78 19.20
N LYS A 814 -17.72 -9.75 20.30
CA LYS A 814 -17.98 -8.82 21.41
C LYS A 814 -17.81 -7.37 20.98
N THR A 815 -16.73 -7.04 20.26
CA THR A 815 -16.47 -5.66 19.83
C THR A 815 -17.46 -5.19 18.77
N HIS A 816 -17.86 -6.04 17.82
CA HIS A 816 -18.94 -5.75 16.87
C HIS A 816 -20.25 -5.43 17.60
N PHE A 817 -20.70 -6.30 18.50
CA PHE A 817 -21.96 -6.08 19.23
C PHE A 817 -21.89 -4.89 20.21
N ARG A 818 -20.72 -4.59 20.79
CA ARG A 818 -20.50 -3.39 21.62
C ARG A 818 -20.60 -2.10 20.80
N LEU A 819 -19.86 -1.99 19.69
CA LEU A 819 -19.85 -0.79 18.84
C LEU A 819 -21.19 -0.54 18.15
N LYS A 820 -21.86 -1.61 17.68
CA LYS A 820 -23.16 -1.49 17.00
C LYS A 820 -24.36 -1.51 17.94
N ALA A 821 -24.17 -1.50 19.27
CA ALA A 821 -25.25 -1.64 20.26
C ALA A 821 -26.41 -0.64 20.05
N LYS A 822 -26.10 0.64 19.80
CA LYS A 822 -27.11 1.68 19.51
C LYS A 822 -27.93 1.36 18.25
N ALA A 823 -27.28 0.97 17.16
CA ALA A 823 -27.94 0.62 15.90
C ALA A 823 -28.79 -0.66 16.04
N ILE A 824 -28.28 -1.70 16.70
CA ILE A 824 -29.00 -2.97 16.89
C ILE A 824 -30.25 -2.77 17.78
N ARG A 825 -30.22 -1.86 18.76
CA ARG A 825 -31.42 -1.47 19.52
C ARG A 825 -32.49 -0.84 18.62
N GLN A 826 -32.11 -0.02 17.64
CA GLN A 826 -33.05 0.57 16.66
C GLN A 826 -33.56 -0.48 15.66
N GLN A 827 -32.67 -1.33 15.14
CA GLN A 827 -32.98 -2.46 14.26
C GLN A 827 -34.03 -3.39 14.89
N ILE A 828 -33.89 -3.71 16.19
CA ILE A 828 -34.85 -4.53 16.94
C ILE A 828 -36.25 -3.90 16.97
N GLU A 829 -36.36 -2.58 17.18
CA GLU A 829 -37.67 -1.89 17.20
C GLU A 829 -38.32 -1.89 15.80
N GLN A 830 -37.54 -1.56 14.76
CA GLN A 830 -38.02 -1.64 13.37
C GLN A 830 -38.45 -3.06 12.98
N TRP A 831 -37.71 -4.07 13.42
CA TRP A 831 -38.05 -5.47 13.18
C TRP A 831 -39.29 -5.92 13.98
N ARG A 832 -39.55 -5.34 15.16
CA ARG A 832 -40.78 -5.60 15.95
C ARG A 832 -42.04 -5.13 15.21
N GLU A 833 -42.01 -3.97 14.55
CA GLU A 833 -43.11 -3.49 13.71
C GLU A 833 -43.40 -4.40 12.50
N MET A 834 -42.40 -5.16 12.06
CA MET A 834 -42.47 -6.04 10.89
C MET A 834 -42.66 -7.53 11.21
N ASP A 835 -42.77 -7.93 12.48
CA ASP A 835 -42.85 -9.33 12.89
C ASP A 835 -44.27 -9.90 12.79
N ASP A 836 -44.42 -11.11 12.23
CA ASP A 836 -45.73 -11.77 12.08
C ASP A 836 -46.23 -12.50 13.35
N ASN A 837 -45.59 -12.26 14.49
CA ASN A 837 -45.95 -12.73 15.84
C ASN A 837 -45.99 -14.26 15.99
N LYS A 838 -45.31 -14.99 15.10
CA LYS A 838 -45.12 -16.45 15.18
C LYS A 838 -43.86 -16.82 15.97
N GLU A 839 -43.77 -18.10 16.31
CA GLU A 839 -42.50 -18.71 16.72
C GLU A 839 -41.55 -18.90 15.53
N VAL A 840 -40.28 -19.23 15.82
CA VAL A 840 -39.32 -19.71 14.84
C VAL A 840 -39.77 -21.05 14.24
N GLU A 841 -40.06 -21.04 12.94
CA GLU A 841 -40.27 -22.23 12.10
C GLU A 841 -38.90 -22.82 11.68
N ALA A 842 -38.77 -24.15 11.71
CA ALA A 842 -37.49 -24.85 11.48
C ALA A 842 -37.66 -26.03 10.50
N ASP A 843 -36.83 -26.06 9.44
CA ASP A 843 -36.85 -27.06 8.36
C ASP A 843 -36.32 -28.43 8.82
N TYR A 844 -37.16 -29.22 9.48
CA TYR A 844 -36.80 -30.57 9.95
C TYR A 844 -36.98 -31.64 8.87
N TRP A 845 -36.03 -31.71 7.92
CA TRP A 845 -36.06 -32.71 6.83
C TRP A 845 -35.61 -34.12 7.27
N GLY A 846 -36.26 -34.65 8.30
CA GLY A 846 -36.06 -35.99 8.86
C GLY A 846 -37.38 -36.56 9.37
N GLY A 847 -37.69 -37.81 8.99
CA GLY A 847 -39.03 -38.37 9.17
C GLY A 847 -39.39 -38.81 10.62
N ALA A 848 -40.71 -38.91 10.83
CA ALA A 848 -41.42 -39.40 12.03
C ALA A 848 -41.52 -38.46 13.24
N HIS A 849 -42.72 -38.43 13.85
CA HIS A 849 -43.02 -37.67 15.06
C HIS A 849 -42.42 -38.33 16.31
N THR A 850 -41.73 -37.54 17.13
CA THR A 850 -41.73 -37.72 18.60
C THR A 850 -41.83 -36.37 19.29
N SER A 851 -42.88 -36.17 20.11
CA SER A 851 -43.12 -34.94 20.85
C SER A 851 -42.22 -34.82 22.08
N ALA A 852 -41.25 -33.89 22.05
CA ALA A 852 -40.40 -33.53 23.18
C ALA A 852 -40.70 -32.09 23.66
N ALA A 853 -41.85 -31.90 24.32
CA ALA A 853 -42.36 -30.59 24.72
C ALA A 853 -41.75 -30.10 26.05
N SER A 854 -40.45 -29.79 26.06
CA SER A 854 -39.73 -29.40 27.30
C SER A 854 -38.66 -28.31 27.14
N ALA A 855 -38.86 -27.35 26.21
CA ALA A 855 -37.98 -26.18 26.02
C ALA A 855 -38.76 -24.97 25.43
N LEU A 856 -39.92 -24.67 26.01
CA LEU A 856 -41.03 -23.96 25.34
C LEU A 856 -41.13 -22.43 25.56
N SER A 857 -40.02 -21.72 25.81
CA SER A 857 -40.06 -20.25 26.10
C SER A 857 -39.26 -19.35 25.14
N ASN A 858 -38.28 -19.88 24.40
CA ASN A 858 -37.26 -19.06 23.72
C ASN A 858 -37.38 -19.11 22.18
N ARG A 859 -38.59 -18.95 21.64
CA ARG A 859 -38.85 -19.02 20.18
C ARG A 859 -39.68 -17.88 19.58
N SER A 860 -40.26 -16.99 20.39
CA SER A 860 -40.93 -15.79 19.88
C SER A 860 -39.93 -14.67 19.61
N PHE A 861 -40.31 -13.71 18.74
CA PHE A 861 -39.52 -12.51 18.48
C PHE A 861 -39.15 -11.78 19.78
N GLU A 862 -40.13 -11.48 20.64
CA GLU A 862 -39.91 -10.69 21.85
C GLU A 862 -38.98 -11.39 22.86
N ALA A 863 -39.00 -12.73 22.93
CA ALA A 863 -38.06 -13.48 23.78
C ALA A 863 -36.61 -13.38 23.26
N ALA A 864 -36.40 -13.44 21.95
CA ALA A 864 -35.08 -13.30 21.34
C ALA A 864 -34.59 -11.83 21.42
N ALA A 865 -35.44 -10.87 21.08
CA ALA A 865 -35.16 -9.44 21.16
C ALA A 865 -34.76 -9.02 22.58
N LYS A 866 -35.56 -9.39 23.60
CA LYS A 866 -35.26 -9.09 25.00
C LYS A 866 -33.92 -9.67 25.45
N GLU A 867 -33.55 -10.86 24.98
CA GLU A 867 -32.28 -11.48 25.34
C GLU A 867 -31.08 -10.82 24.62
N VAL A 868 -31.22 -10.40 23.35
CA VAL A 868 -30.19 -9.57 22.69
C VAL A 868 -30.01 -8.25 23.43
N LEU A 869 -31.09 -7.55 23.77
CA LEU A 869 -31.03 -6.30 24.54
C LEU A 869 -30.30 -6.49 25.89
N ARG A 870 -30.64 -7.54 26.63
CA ARG A 870 -29.97 -7.89 27.91
C ARG A 870 -28.48 -8.17 27.74
N LEU A 871 -28.09 -8.85 26.66
CA LEU A 871 -26.68 -9.13 26.33
C LEU A 871 -25.91 -7.88 25.90
N LEU A 872 -26.56 -6.93 25.21
CA LEU A 872 -25.98 -5.62 24.91
C LEU A 872 -25.80 -4.81 26.20
N ASP A 873 -26.76 -4.84 27.13
CA ASP A 873 -26.62 -4.20 28.46
C ASP A 873 -25.45 -4.80 29.28
N GLU A 874 -25.19 -6.11 29.16
CA GLU A 874 -24.02 -6.77 29.76
C GLU A 874 -22.69 -6.38 29.05
N LEU A 875 -22.67 -6.28 27.71
CA LEU A 875 -21.48 -5.86 26.95
C LEU A 875 -21.12 -4.37 27.12
N GLU A 876 -22.10 -3.53 27.44
CA GLU A 876 -21.90 -2.12 27.79
C GLU A 876 -21.65 -1.92 29.31
N GLY A 877 -21.53 -2.99 30.11
CA GLY A 877 -21.26 -2.91 31.55
C GLY A 877 -22.42 -2.36 32.42
N LYS A 878 -23.59 -2.10 31.81
CA LYS A 878 -24.77 -1.49 32.46
C LYS A 878 -25.50 -2.46 33.40
N VAL A 879 -25.23 -3.76 33.28
CA VAL A 879 -25.80 -4.84 34.11
C VAL A 879 -24.68 -5.77 34.56
N GLN A 880 -24.65 -6.14 35.85
CA GLN A 880 -23.71 -7.16 36.35
C GLN A 880 -24.05 -8.54 35.76
N PRO A 881 -23.05 -9.34 35.33
CA PRO A 881 -23.29 -10.59 34.64
C PRO A 881 -24.07 -11.58 35.51
N ALA A 882 -25.08 -12.23 34.92
CA ALA A 882 -25.97 -13.11 35.65
C ALA A 882 -25.22 -14.26 36.36
N PRO A 883 -25.56 -14.61 37.62
CA PRO A 883 -24.95 -15.73 38.32
C PRO A 883 -25.25 -17.04 37.60
N LYS A 884 -24.20 -17.82 37.30
CA LYS A 884 -24.32 -19.12 36.61
C LYS A 884 -25.27 -20.05 37.38
N THR A 885 -26.29 -20.56 36.70
CA THR A 885 -27.30 -21.43 37.29
C THR A 885 -26.72 -22.79 37.69
N GLU A 886 -27.11 -23.30 38.86
CA GLU A 886 -26.48 -24.46 39.50
C GLU A 886 -26.72 -25.82 38.81
N GLU A 887 -27.45 -25.87 37.69
CA GLU A 887 -27.74 -27.13 36.99
C GLU A 887 -26.52 -27.72 36.25
N GLU A 888 -25.50 -26.92 35.91
CA GLU A 888 -24.23 -27.43 35.38
C GLU A 888 -23.34 -28.09 36.47
N ALA A 889 -23.65 -27.92 37.76
CA ALA A 889 -22.77 -28.30 38.88
C ALA A 889 -22.78 -29.80 39.26
N LYS A 890 -23.06 -30.71 38.31
CA LYS A 890 -23.24 -32.17 38.58
C LYS A 890 -22.39 -33.11 37.70
N SER A 891 -21.09 -32.86 37.60
CA SER A 891 -20.12 -33.83 37.05
C SER A 891 -18.78 -33.95 37.82
N PRO A 892 -18.77 -34.11 39.17
CA PRO A 892 -17.54 -34.11 39.98
C PRO A 892 -16.69 -35.40 39.85
N LYS A 893 -16.07 -35.62 38.67
CA LYS A 893 -15.06 -36.67 38.44
C LYS A 893 -13.78 -36.22 37.74
N GLU A 894 -13.74 -35.08 37.05
CA GLU A 894 -12.53 -34.67 36.30
C GLU A 894 -11.56 -33.77 37.09
N GLU A 895 -12.03 -32.89 37.97
CA GLU A 895 -11.14 -31.99 38.74
C GLU A 895 -10.10 -32.72 39.60
N LYS A 896 -10.43 -33.93 40.10
CA LYS A 896 -9.50 -34.74 40.88
C LYS A 896 -8.32 -35.29 40.06
N LYS A 897 -8.39 -35.29 38.71
CA LYS A 897 -7.21 -35.52 37.86
C LYS A 897 -6.37 -34.26 37.72
N LYS A 898 -6.97 -33.09 37.42
CA LYS A 898 -6.22 -31.83 37.23
C LYS A 898 -5.40 -31.41 38.46
N LYS A 899 -5.93 -31.60 39.69
CA LYS A 899 -5.17 -31.34 40.93
C LYS A 899 -4.09 -32.37 41.24
N SER A 900 -4.09 -33.55 40.59
CA SER A 900 -3.01 -34.53 40.71
C SER A 900 -1.89 -34.31 39.69
N SER A 901 -2.14 -33.61 38.58
CA SER A 901 -1.12 -33.37 37.55
C SER A 901 -0.22 -32.17 37.85
N SER A 902 -0.73 -31.05 38.39
CA SER A 902 0.13 -29.88 38.64
C SER A 902 1.22 -30.17 39.68
N VAL A 903 0.88 -30.90 40.75
CA VAL A 903 1.79 -31.33 41.83
C VAL A 903 2.92 -32.26 41.33
N ILE A 904 2.77 -32.85 40.15
CA ILE A 904 3.82 -33.65 39.49
C ILE A 904 4.72 -32.76 38.61
N TRP A 905 4.14 -31.80 37.89
CA TRP A 905 4.89 -30.85 37.05
C TRP A 905 5.84 -29.96 37.86
N ASP A 906 5.38 -29.38 38.97
CA ASP A 906 6.23 -28.54 39.85
C ASP A 906 7.43 -29.33 40.40
N LYS A 907 7.25 -30.62 40.69
CA LYS A 907 8.33 -31.51 41.14
C LYS A 907 9.34 -31.86 40.03
N MET A 908 8.92 -31.95 38.77
CA MET A 908 9.84 -32.14 37.64
C MET A 908 10.67 -30.89 37.35
N ILE A 909 10.05 -29.70 37.36
CA ILE A 909 10.74 -28.43 37.14
C ILE A 909 11.77 -28.17 38.26
N GLY A 910 11.40 -28.45 39.52
CA GLY A 910 12.30 -28.37 40.67
C GLY A 910 13.48 -29.37 40.63
N ALA A 911 13.34 -30.50 39.94
CA ALA A 911 14.41 -31.49 39.79
C ALA A 911 15.47 -31.06 38.75
N ASN A 912 15.05 -30.58 37.57
CA ASN A 912 16.01 -30.18 36.52
C ASN A 912 16.90 -29.00 36.93
N LYS A 913 16.37 -28.01 37.68
CA LYS A 913 17.18 -26.90 38.22
C LYS A 913 18.25 -27.32 39.24
N LYS A 914 18.22 -28.56 39.76
CA LYS A 914 19.30 -29.14 40.57
C LYS A 914 20.29 -30.00 39.78
N LYS A 915 20.03 -30.30 38.51
CA LYS A 915 20.95 -31.06 37.65
C LYS A 915 21.86 -30.13 36.82
N LEU A 916 21.34 -29.02 36.30
CA LEU A 916 22.12 -27.99 35.59
C LEU A 916 23.03 -27.11 36.50
N LYS A 917 23.26 -27.49 37.76
CA LYS A 917 24.21 -26.83 38.67
C LYS A 917 25.32 -27.78 39.16
N LYS A 918 25.74 -28.70 38.27
CA LYS A 918 26.84 -29.63 38.57
C LYS A 918 27.72 -30.03 37.38
N ASP A 919 27.41 -29.54 36.19
CA ASP A 919 28.17 -29.76 34.94
C ASP A 919 28.47 -28.39 34.26
N VAL A 920 28.70 -27.37 35.10
CA VAL A 920 29.31 -26.05 34.83
C VAL A 920 30.15 -25.72 36.05
#